data_AF-A0A521QSA2-F1
#
_entry.id   AF-A0A521QSA2-F1
#
_cell.length_a   1.000
_cell.length_b   1.000
_cell.length_c   1.000
_cell.angle_alpha   90.00
_cell.angle_beta   90.00
_cell.angle_gamma   90.00
#
_symmetry.space_group_name_H-M   'P 1'
#
loop_
_entity.id
_entity.type
_entity.pdbx_description
1 polymer ?
#
loop_
_entity_poly.entity_id
_entity_poly.type
_entity_poly.pdbx_seq_one_letter_code
_entity_poly.pdbx_strand_id
1 'polypeptide(L)'
;EDRASALRWLMEESGVNETGAEQIIAYIRATLGVLGCLPTTECIVAERFFDEAGGMQLVLHAPFGGRINRAWGLVLRKRFCVTFDREIQAAATDDGIVLSLGEQHSFALKELFGWVRSPTVEKDLIQAVLASPMFMNRWRWNATRALALPRFSGGRKVPIAIQRMRAEDLLAAVFPEQLMCQDNRVGAIEPPDHPLVRETMRDCLHEAMHLEGLREIITKLEGGSLRTIAVETSAPSPMAHEILNANPYAFLDDAPLEERRARAVSLRRTDPDLAHGIGQLSLQAIDEVRAQAWPKVRDAEELHDFLLSVGILPLEEAPTWSHWAEELIKAGRATIASGHLDGGSGMRRAYVAAERLHWLHALSSELHVDPAIVEPLHGQIPVASGHEALRKIVHGWMEALGPVTASGLARRLGFPTEAVEHAFLALEVAGVVLRGEFTPGARGGAQVEWCERGLLSRIHRSTLGRLRREMESVSGADFIRFLFFWQHVYPSSRLRGRAGVMEIIQQLQGLELPAPAWEQQVLPARISEYDPADLEYLCLAGIVAWGRLKSDDSPIGEGEEGLDHPKRKARRQTLNRVAPISFILRDNLAYFLGSNGSPGGEIGTLSSAARDVIRYLSQHGAAFLADIVRGTALLKSKAEEALWELVAHSLVTGDGIAGLRVLLTPEVKRRPRRSRLRVISGGRAPDRLMPLGRWSLWRAQEASSGSVTPEQVNEFLARQLLRRYGVVFRELLARETRTPYWRTLIEIYRRLEARGEIRGGRFVSGFVGEQYALPEAVELLRTVRRSSPDPQPLIISSADPLNLVGILTPGGRVSPYSNQAIAYRAGVPMEIGPLGAVRSRLQQRQAAPVDP
;
A
#
# COMPACT_ATOMS: atom_id res chain seq x y z
N GLU A 1 -1.53 13.57 22.02
CA GLU A 1 -2.55 12.55 22.36
C GLU A 1 -3.97 13.06 22.10
N ASP A 2 -4.27 14.35 22.32
CA ASP A 2 -5.54 14.96 21.92
C ASP A 2 -5.51 15.46 20.46
N ARG A 3 -6.23 14.76 19.56
CA ARG A 3 -6.34 15.12 18.14
C ARG A 3 -7.07 16.44 17.93
N ALA A 4 -8.12 16.72 18.70
CA ALA A 4 -8.97 17.90 18.50
C ALA A 4 -8.22 19.18 18.87
N SER A 5 -7.44 19.13 19.96
CA SER A 5 -6.60 20.27 20.34
C SER A 5 -5.42 20.48 19.39
N ALA A 6 -4.78 19.41 18.90
CA ALA A 6 -3.72 19.52 17.90
C ALA A 6 -4.22 20.14 16.58
N LEU A 7 -5.43 19.77 16.15
CA LEU A 7 -6.06 20.29 14.93
C LEU A 7 -6.37 21.78 15.06
N ARG A 8 -6.99 22.21 16.17
CA ARG A 8 -7.24 23.63 16.45
C ARG A 8 -5.97 24.45 16.47
N TRP A 9 -4.95 23.97 17.20
CA TRP A 9 -3.67 24.67 17.29
C TRP A 9 -3.00 24.83 15.92
N LEU A 10 -2.99 23.77 15.09
CA LEU A 10 -2.43 23.85 13.74
C LEU A 10 -3.18 24.87 12.87
N MET A 11 -4.51 24.87 12.91
CA MET A 11 -5.31 25.83 12.14
C MET A 11 -5.06 27.28 12.60
N GLU A 12 -4.97 27.51 13.91
CA GLU A 12 -4.76 28.82 14.50
C GLU A 12 -3.35 29.37 14.20
N GLU A 13 -2.30 28.56 14.35
CA GLU A 13 -0.91 29.01 14.20
C GLU A 13 -0.44 29.08 12.74
N SER A 14 -0.89 28.14 11.89
CA SER A 14 -0.40 28.03 10.51
C SER A 14 -1.37 28.54 9.45
N GLY A 15 -2.62 28.82 9.82
CA GLY A 15 -3.68 29.24 8.88
C GLY A 15 -4.10 28.15 7.89
N VAL A 16 -3.64 26.91 8.09
CA VAL A 16 -4.02 25.76 7.26
C VAL A 16 -5.47 25.38 7.56
N ASN A 17 -6.22 24.98 6.54
CA ASN A 17 -7.59 24.50 6.72
C ASN A 17 -7.63 23.18 7.52
N GLU A 18 -8.79 22.84 8.06
CA GLU A 18 -8.99 21.61 8.84
C GLU A 18 -8.46 20.37 8.08
N THR A 19 -8.74 20.31 6.78
CA THR A 19 -8.35 19.17 5.95
C THR A 19 -6.83 19.02 5.80
N GLY A 20 -6.09 20.11 5.68
CA GLY A 20 -4.63 20.12 5.66
C GLY A 20 -4.03 19.82 7.04
N ALA A 21 -4.61 20.36 8.11
CA ALA A 21 -4.18 20.07 9.48
C ALA A 21 -4.30 18.57 9.81
N GLU A 22 -5.39 17.92 9.38
CA GLU A 22 -5.55 16.47 9.53
C GLU A 22 -4.47 15.66 8.82
N GLN A 23 -4.10 16.05 7.59
CA GLN A 23 -3.06 15.36 6.82
C GLN A 23 -1.69 15.49 7.48
N ILE A 24 -1.36 16.70 7.97
CA ILE A 24 -0.11 16.95 8.71
C ILE A 24 -0.06 16.07 9.97
N ILE A 25 -1.14 16.03 10.75
CA ILE A 25 -1.23 15.18 11.95
C ILE A 25 -1.06 13.70 11.58
N ALA A 26 -1.74 13.24 10.53
CA ALA A 26 -1.65 11.85 10.09
C ALA A 26 -0.22 11.48 9.65
N TYR A 27 0.43 12.36 8.89
CA TYR A 27 1.81 12.20 8.44
C TYR A 27 2.79 12.11 9.61
N ILE A 28 2.69 13.06 10.55
CA ILE A 28 3.52 13.10 11.76
C ILE A 28 3.32 11.86 12.62
N ARG A 29 2.07 11.43 12.85
CA ARG A 29 1.78 10.22 13.64
C ARG A 29 2.29 8.96 12.97
N ALA A 30 2.19 8.86 11.65
CA ALA A 30 2.75 7.73 10.91
C ALA A 30 4.28 7.65 11.05
N THR A 31 4.98 8.79 10.97
CA THR A 31 6.43 8.84 11.20
C THR A 31 6.78 8.48 12.65
N LEU A 32 6.06 9.02 13.62
CA LEU A 32 6.26 8.70 15.04
C LEU A 32 6.06 7.21 15.32
N GLY A 33 5.09 6.56 14.67
CA GLY A 33 4.86 5.12 14.78
C GLY A 33 6.04 4.27 14.31
N VAL A 34 6.76 4.73 13.28
CA VAL A 34 7.93 4.03 12.72
C VAL A 34 9.22 4.35 13.48
N LEU A 35 9.55 5.63 13.64
CA LEU A 35 10.82 6.07 14.21
C LEU A 35 10.80 6.13 15.75
N GLY A 36 9.62 6.11 16.38
CA GLY A 36 9.46 6.33 17.83
C GLY A 36 9.75 7.76 18.28
N CYS A 37 10.15 8.63 17.36
CA CYS A 37 10.47 10.04 17.57
C CYS A 37 10.22 10.82 16.27
N LEU A 38 10.34 12.15 16.34
CA LEU A 38 10.28 13.02 15.17
C LEU A 38 11.64 13.69 14.97
N PRO A 39 12.18 13.69 13.74
CA PRO A 39 13.32 14.52 13.39
C PRO A 39 12.96 16.00 13.54
N THR A 40 13.83 16.76 14.21
CA THR A 40 13.69 18.22 14.40
C THR A 40 15.07 18.87 14.33
N THR A 41 15.12 20.21 14.43
CA THR A 41 16.38 20.94 14.55
C THR A 41 17.16 20.64 15.84
N GLU A 42 16.53 19.95 16.80
CA GLU A 42 17.14 19.52 18.06
C GLU A 42 17.34 18.00 18.14
N CYS A 43 16.78 17.23 17.19
CA CYS A 43 16.81 15.78 17.19
C CYS A 43 17.12 15.22 15.80
N ILE A 44 18.32 14.66 15.64
CA ILE A 44 18.77 14.01 14.41
C ILE A 44 18.50 12.51 14.49
N VAL A 45 17.90 11.95 13.45
CA VAL A 45 17.59 10.53 13.36
C VAL A 45 18.37 9.89 12.21
N ALA A 46 19.15 8.87 12.51
CA ALA A 46 19.75 7.98 11.52
C ALA A 46 18.85 6.75 11.39
N GLU A 47 18.27 6.55 10.21
CA GLU A 47 17.39 5.43 9.86
C GLU A 47 18.11 4.50 8.88
N ARG A 48 18.17 3.20 9.18
CA ARG A 48 18.75 2.18 8.28
C ARG A 48 17.72 1.10 7.95
N PHE A 49 17.60 0.74 6.67
CA PHE A 49 16.74 -0.35 6.19
C PHE A 49 17.35 -1.05 4.97
N PHE A 50 16.90 -2.28 4.70
CA PHE A 50 17.34 -3.05 3.53
C PHE A 50 16.64 -2.61 2.24
N ASP A 51 17.38 -2.63 1.12
CA ASP A 51 16.82 -2.50 -0.22
C ASP A 51 16.44 -3.87 -0.82
N GLU A 52 15.75 -3.86 -1.97
CA GLU A 52 15.33 -5.10 -2.64
C GLU A 52 16.50 -5.89 -3.27
N ALA A 53 17.63 -5.22 -3.50
CA ALA A 53 18.85 -5.82 -4.06
C ALA A 53 19.74 -6.47 -3.00
N GLY A 54 19.37 -6.40 -1.70
CA GLY A 54 20.14 -6.96 -0.59
C GLY A 54 21.20 -6.02 0.00
N GLY A 55 21.30 -4.80 -0.53
CA GLY A 55 22.03 -3.70 0.08
C GLY A 55 21.21 -3.01 1.18
N MET A 56 21.75 -1.91 1.71
CA MET A 56 21.05 -1.10 2.71
C MET A 56 21.01 0.37 2.27
N GLN A 57 19.98 1.07 2.73
CA GLN A 57 19.91 2.52 2.65
C GLN A 57 20.01 3.09 4.06
N LEU A 58 20.79 4.15 4.18
CA LEU A 58 20.95 4.92 5.39
C LEU A 58 20.45 6.34 5.12
N VAL A 59 19.38 6.73 5.81
CA VAL A 59 18.80 8.07 5.76
C VAL A 59 19.09 8.80 7.07
N LEU A 60 19.78 9.93 6.97
CA LEU A 60 19.97 10.86 8.07
C LEU A 60 18.94 11.97 7.96
N HIS A 61 17.93 11.95 8.82
CA HIS A 61 16.91 12.99 8.93
C HIS A 61 17.49 14.18 9.67
N ALA A 62 17.71 15.28 8.95
CA ALA A 62 18.47 16.44 9.37
C ALA A 62 17.88 17.71 8.72
N PRO A 63 16.84 18.32 9.32
CA PRO A 63 16.12 19.46 8.73
C PRO A 63 16.88 20.79 8.93
N PHE A 64 18.13 20.83 8.45
CA PHE A 64 19.02 22.01 8.50
C PHE A 64 19.19 22.71 7.15
N GLY A 65 18.53 22.20 6.10
CA GLY A 65 18.57 22.77 4.76
C GLY A 65 19.70 22.21 3.88
N GLY A 66 19.48 22.27 2.57
CA GLY A 66 20.26 21.53 1.58
C GLY A 66 21.70 22.00 1.44
N ARG A 67 22.01 23.26 1.77
CA ARG A 67 23.39 23.76 1.77
C ARG A 67 24.25 23.13 2.85
N ILE A 68 23.68 22.93 4.04
CA ILE A 68 24.39 22.30 5.16
C ILE A 68 24.45 20.78 4.95
N ASN A 69 23.32 20.18 4.58
CA ASN A 69 23.24 18.74 4.32
C ASN A 69 24.13 18.30 3.15
N ARG A 70 24.29 19.13 2.11
CA ARG A 70 25.25 18.88 1.01
C ARG A 70 26.68 18.83 1.51
N ALA A 71 27.09 19.79 2.35
CA ALA A 71 28.43 19.81 2.94
C ALA A 71 28.65 18.56 3.81
N TRP A 72 27.68 18.26 4.67
CA TRP A 72 27.77 17.11 5.56
C TRP A 72 27.81 15.79 4.78
N GLY A 73 26.96 15.63 3.77
CA GLY A 73 26.90 14.43 2.94
C GLY A 73 28.20 14.19 2.16
N LEU A 74 28.84 15.24 1.65
CA LEU A 74 30.15 15.14 0.98
C LEU A 74 31.26 14.70 1.95
N VAL A 75 31.29 15.26 3.16
CA VAL A 75 32.27 14.86 4.18
C VAL A 75 32.03 13.42 4.63
N LEU A 76 30.78 13.03 4.88
CA LEU A 76 30.42 11.66 5.22
C LEU A 76 30.86 10.70 4.13
N ARG A 77 30.54 10.98 2.86
CA ARG A 77 30.98 10.16 1.72
C ARG A 77 32.49 9.97 1.69
N LYS A 78 33.26 11.05 1.90
CA LYS A 78 34.73 10.96 1.94
C LYS A 78 35.22 10.11 3.11
N ARG A 79 34.62 10.25 4.30
CA ARG A 79 34.95 9.44 5.48
C ARG A 79 34.59 7.96 5.31
N PHE A 80 33.48 7.65 4.66
CA PHE A 80 33.14 6.29 4.24
C PHE A 80 34.20 5.70 3.32
N CYS A 81 34.63 6.45 2.29
CA CYS A 81 35.67 6.00 1.37
C CYS A 81 37.00 5.71 2.07
N VAL A 82 37.41 6.54 3.03
CA VAL A 82 38.66 6.33 3.80
C VAL A 82 38.55 5.13 4.75
N THR A 83 37.36 4.87 5.29
CA THR A 83 37.16 3.81 6.29
C THR A 83 36.96 2.43 5.65
N PHE A 84 36.25 2.36 4.52
CA PHE A 84 35.83 1.11 3.88
C PHE A 84 36.44 0.88 2.49
N ASP A 85 37.35 1.77 2.04
CA ASP A 85 38.02 1.72 0.74
C ASP A 85 37.05 1.58 -0.46
N ARG A 86 35.85 2.15 -0.32
CA ARG A 86 34.79 2.13 -1.34
C ARG A 86 34.02 3.42 -1.40
N GLU A 87 33.79 3.88 -2.62
CA GLU A 87 32.88 5.00 -2.86
C GLU A 87 31.43 4.54 -2.73
N ILE A 88 30.61 5.40 -2.09
CA ILE A 88 29.19 5.18 -1.90
C ILE A 88 28.38 6.24 -2.64
N GLN A 89 27.22 5.85 -3.15
CA GLN A 89 26.26 6.79 -3.72
C GLN A 89 25.61 7.60 -2.60
N ALA A 90 25.51 8.91 -2.80
CA ALA A 90 24.97 9.81 -1.80
C ALA A 90 24.10 10.93 -2.41
N ALA A 91 23.05 11.31 -1.71
CA ALA A 91 22.25 12.49 -2.04
C ALA A 91 21.93 13.31 -0.79
N ALA A 92 21.76 14.62 -0.96
CA ALA A 92 21.40 15.54 0.11
C ALA A 92 20.25 16.45 -0.32
N THR A 93 19.22 16.50 0.50
CA THR A 93 18.01 17.33 0.36
C THR A 93 17.95 18.36 1.50
N ASP A 94 16.90 19.18 1.52
CA ASP A 94 16.70 20.14 2.62
C ASP A 94 16.45 19.45 3.97
N ASP A 95 15.84 18.27 3.93
CA ASP A 95 15.38 17.55 5.14
C ASP A 95 16.28 16.39 5.55
N GLY A 96 17.26 16.02 4.73
CA GLY A 96 18.21 14.98 5.11
C GLY A 96 19.17 14.51 4.04
N ILE A 97 19.94 13.48 4.39
CA ILE A 97 21.01 12.88 3.58
C ILE A 97 20.69 11.40 3.41
N VAL A 98 20.84 10.88 2.19
CA VAL A 98 20.76 9.45 1.91
C VAL A 98 22.12 8.92 1.46
N LEU A 99 22.51 7.79 2.03
CA LEU A 99 23.72 7.04 1.73
C LEU A 99 23.33 5.62 1.35
N SER A 100 23.68 5.18 0.15
CA SER A 100 23.44 3.81 -0.30
C SER A 100 24.63 2.92 0.07
N LEU A 101 24.37 1.97 0.96
CA LEU A 101 25.36 1.04 1.48
C LEU A 101 25.34 -0.27 0.66
N GLY A 102 26.50 -0.64 0.14
CA GLY A 102 26.76 -1.98 -0.37
C GLY A 102 26.75 -3.06 0.71
N GLU A 103 26.84 -4.32 0.27
CA GLU A 103 26.78 -5.52 1.10
C GLU A 103 27.92 -5.66 2.13
N GLN A 104 29.03 -4.97 1.92
CA GLN A 104 30.24 -5.12 2.75
C GLN A 104 30.31 -4.07 3.87
N HIS A 105 29.38 -3.12 3.93
CA HIS A 105 29.41 -2.07 4.94
C HIS A 105 28.59 -2.50 6.17
N SER A 106 29.28 -2.76 7.29
CA SER A 106 28.65 -3.00 8.58
C SER A 106 29.33 -2.15 9.66
N PHE A 107 28.50 -1.53 10.52
CA PHE A 107 28.90 -0.64 11.62
C PHE A 107 27.67 -0.32 12.50
N ALA A 108 27.88 0.14 13.74
CA ALA A 108 26.78 0.70 14.53
C ALA A 108 26.35 2.02 13.94
N LEU A 109 25.05 2.11 13.72
CA LEU A 109 24.42 3.31 13.26
C LEU A 109 24.66 4.53 14.20
N LYS A 110 24.86 4.30 15.51
CA LYS A 110 25.19 5.36 16.47
C LYS A 110 26.59 5.97 16.26
N GLU A 111 27.55 5.23 15.70
CA GLU A 111 28.91 5.73 15.49
C GLU A 111 28.99 6.78 14.39
N LEU A 112 28.03 6.75 13.44
CA LEU A 112 27.91 7.70 12.33
C LEU A 112 27.99 9.16 12.80
N PHE A 113 27.35 9.48 13.94
CA PHE A 113 27.31 10.84 14.48
C PHE A 113 28.68 11.36 14.93
N GLY A 114 29.66 10.47 15.15
CA GLY A 114 31.01 10.81 15.61
C GLY A 114 32.09 10.76 14.52
N TRP A 115 31.74 10.44 13.27
CA TRP A 115 32.72 10.28 12.18
C TRP A 115 33.23 11.61 11.63
N VAL A 116 32.47 12.68 11.80
CA VAL A 116 32.86 14.03 11.41
C VAL A 116 33.21 14.81 12.66
N ARG A 117 34.39 15.44 12.67
CA ARG A 117 34.92 16.18 13.82
C ARG A 117 35.10 17.65 13.48
N SER A 118 34.79 18.53 14.43
CA SER A 118 34.87 19.98 14.24
C SER A 118 36.26 20.47 13.77
N PRO A 119 37.40 19.93 14.27
CA PRO A 119 38.73 20.38 13.82
C PRO A 119 39.11 19.95 12.40
N THR A 120 38.52 18.88 11.87
CA THR A 120 38.92 18.29 10.57
C THR A 120 37.90 18.54 9.46
N VAL A 121 36.67 18.93 9.80
CA VAL A 121 35.55 19.03 8.84
C VAL A 121 35.87 19.90 7.63
N GLU A 122 36.59 21.01 7.82
CA GLU A 122 36.97 21.90 6.71
C GLU A 122 37.97 21.22 5.77
N LYS A 123 39.00 20.56 6.30
CA LYS A 123 40.00 19.84 5.51
C LYS A 123 39.36 18.68 4.74
N ASP A 124 38.49 17.93 5.41
CA ASP A 124 37.76 16.82 4.80
C ASP A 124 36.82 17.31 3.69
N LEU A 125 36.13 18.43 3.92
CA LEU A 125 35.23 19.03 2.95
C LEU A 125 35.98 19.56 1.73
N ILE A 126 37.15 20.16 1.92
CA ILE A 126 38.03 20.58 0.81
C ILE A 126 38.34 19.37 -0.09
N GLN A 127 38.79 18.24 0.49
CA GLN A 127 39.08 17.04 -0.29
C GLN A 127 37.83 16.48 -0.98
N ALA A 128 36.68 16.49 -0.30
CA ALA A 128 35.42 16.00 -0.86
C ALA A 128 34.90 16.88 -2.02
N VAL A 129 35.09 18.20 -1.93
CA VAL A 129 34.72 19.16 -2.99
C VAL A 129 35.58 18.98 -4.23
N LEU A 130 36.90 18.76 -4.06
CA LEU A 130 37.80 18.54 -5.19
C LEU A 130 37.40 17.29 -5.98
N ALA A 131 36.95 16.22 -5.33
CA ALA A 131 36.41 15.04 -6.01
C ALA A 131 34.97 15.23 -6.53
N SER A 132 34.31 16.36 -6.23
CA SER A 132 32.92 16.61 -6.60
C SER A 132 32.80 17.31 -7.96
N PRO A 133 31.79 16.95 -8.77
CA PRO A 133 31.50 17.62 -10.05
C PRO A 133 31.17 19.12 -9.87
N MET A 134 30.75 19.50 -8.66
CA MET A 134 30.47 20.88 -8.28
C MET A 134 31.69 21.79 -8.45
N PHE A 135 32.89 21.31 -8.14
CA PHE A 135 34.12 22.10 -8.24
C PHE A 135 34.35 22.55 -9.69
N MET A 136 34.29 21.62 -10.65
CA MET A 136 34.47 21.93 -12.08
C MET A 136 33.41 22.91 -12.61
N ASN A 137 32.17 22.78 -12.13
CA ASN A 137 31.10 23.69 -12.50
C ASN A 137 31.34 25.12 -11.96
N ARG A 138 31.76 25.26 -10.70
CA ARG A 138 32.08 26.56 -10.08
C ARG A 138 33.36 27.16 -10.65
N TRP A 139 34.38 26.34 -10.92
CA TRP A 139 35.61 26.76 -11.59
C TRP A 139 35.31 27.44 -12.93
N ARG A 140 34.52 26.77 -13.78
CA ARG A 140 34.14 27.31 -15.09
C ARG A 140 33.31 28.59 -14.97
N TRP A 141 32.40 28.66 -13.99
CA TRP A 141 31.67 29.91 -13.71
C TRP A 141 32.67 31.02 -13.37
N ASN A 142 33.56 30.80 -12.41
CA ASN A 142 34.46 31.83 -11.89
C ASN A 142 35.49 32.27 -12.92
N ALA A 143 36.08 31.34 -13.67
CA ALA A 143 36.94 31.65 -14.81
C ALA A 143 36.21 32.48 -15.88
N THR A 144 34.92 32.19 -16.12
CA THR A 144 34.09 32.99 -17.03
C THR A 144 33.80 34.38 -16.45
N ARG A 145 33.43 34.47 -15.16
CA ARG A 145 33.12 35.72 -14.44
C ARG A 145 34.32 36.66 -14.39
N ALA A 146 35.51 36.10 -14.18
CA ALA A 146 36.79 36.81 -14.18
C ALA A 146 37.29 37.19 -15.58
N LEU A 147 36.55 36.85 -16.65
CA LEU A 147 36.94 37.08 -18.05
C LEU A 147 38.26 36.38 -18.45
N ALA A 148 38.66 35.34 -17.70
CA ALA A 148 39.83 34.51 -18.02
C ALA A 148 39.60 33.61 -19.24
N LEU A 149 38.33 33.34 -19.58
CA LEU A 149 37.94 32.55 -20.74
C LEU A 149 37.32 33.44 -21.83
N PRO A 150 37.80 33.34 -23.09
CA PRO A 150 37.22 34.09 -24.20
C PRO A 150 35.80 33.62 -24.50
N ARG A 151 34.81 34.50 -24.32
CA ARG A 151 33.39 34.22 -24.59
C ARG A 151 33.01 34.37 -26.06
N PHE A 152 33.78 35.17 -26.80
CA PHE A 152 33.63 35.40 -28.22
C PHE A 152 34.96 35.16 -28.93
N SER A 153 34.91 34.61 -30.13
CA SER A 153 36.06 34.44 -31.01
C SER A 153 35.61 34.73 -32.44
N GLY A 154 36.31 35.63 -33.14
CA GLY A 154 35.91 36.09 -34.47
C GLY A 154 34.49 36.67 -34.54
N GLY A 155 34.06 37.41 -33.51
CA GLY A 155 32.72 38.01 -33.44
C GLY A 155 31.56 37.04 -33.16
N ARG A 156 31.83 35.73 -33.02
CA ARG A 156 30.82 34.70 -32.68
C ARG A 156 31.00 34.20 -31.26
N LYS A 157 29.89 33.82 -30.62
CA LYS A 157 29.90 33.23 -29.27
C LYS A 157 30.56 31.84 -29.31
N VAL A 158 31.48 31.59 -28.39
CA VAL A 158 32.17 30.29 -28.30
C VAL A 158 31.17 29.23 -27.79
N PRO A 159 31.04 28.06 -28.47
CA PRO A 159 30.20 26.95 -28.03
C PRO A 159 30.55 26.45 -26.62
N ILE A 160 29.55 25.97 -25.88
CA ILE A 160 29.71 25.55 -24.48
C ILE A 160 30.71 24.40 -24.29
N ALA A 161 30.78 23.46 -25.24
CA ALA A 161 31.73 22.36 -25.20
C ALA A 161 33.18 22.86 -25.27
N ILE A 162 33.46 23.82 -26.15
CA ILE A 162 34.79 24.44 -26.27
C ILE A 162 35.11 25.28 -25.03
N GLN A 163 34.11 25.95 -24.44
CA GLN A 163 34.31 26.66 -23.16
C GLN A 163 34.64 25.70 -22.00
N ARG A 164 34.11 24.48 -21.99
CA ARG A 164 34.46 23.45 -21.00
C ARG A 164 35.91 22.99 -21.17
N MET A 165 36.29 22.62 -22.40
CA MET A 165 37.67 22.23 -22.72
C MET A 165 38.67 23.33 -22.31
N ARG A 166 38.42 24.59 -22.69
CA ARG A 166 39.29 25.71 -22.31
C ARG A 166 39.34 25.98 -20.80
N ALA A 167 38.24 25.75 -20.09
CA ALA A 167 38.22 25.87 -18.64
C ALA A 167 39.06 24.77 -17.97
N GLU A 168 39.01 23.55 -18.50
CA GLU A 168 39.86 22.43 -18.08
C GLU A 168 41.33 22.68 -18.41
N ASP A 169 41.67 23.18 -19.60
CA ASP A 169 43.04 23.56 -19.97
C ASP A 169 43.60 24.62 -19.01
N LEU A 170 42.79 25.63 -18.67
CA LEU A 170 43.17 26.65 -17.69
C LEU A 170 43.36 26.04 -16.29
N LEU A 171 42.53 25.07 -15.90
CA LEU A 171 42.70 24.36 -14.64
C LEU A 171 44.01 23.55 -14.63
N ALA A 172 44.33 22.86 -15.73
CA ALA A 172 45.56 22.11 -15.86
C ALA A 172 46.81 23.00 -15.72
N ALA A 173 46.75 24.23 -16.22
CA ALA A 173 47.85 25.18 -16.08
C ALA A 173 47.98 25.75 -14.64
N VAL A 174 46.86 26.01 -13.97
CA VAL A 174 46.82 26.69 -12.67
C VAL A 174 46.89 25.73 -11.48
N PHE A 175 46.25 24.57 -11.60
CA PHE A 175 46.11 23.56 -10.56
C PHE A 175 46.25 22.15 -11.18
N PRO A 176 47.44 21.80 -11.72
CA PRO A 176 47.66 20.54 -12.43
C PRO A 176 47.37 19.32 -11.55
N GLU A 177 47.69 19.42 -10.27
CA GLU A 177 47.47 18.44 -9.23
C GLU A 177 46.02 17.93 -9.12
N GLN A 178 45.04 18.76 -9.48
CA GLN A 178 43.63 18.40 -9.45
C GLN A 178 43.22 17.44 -10.58
N LEU A 179 43.98 17.42 -11.67
CA LEU A 179 43.72 16.59 -12.85
C LEU A 179 44.67 15.39 -12.96
N MET A 180 45.61 15.24 -12.02
CA MET A 180 46.53 14.11 -11.98
C MET A 180 45.81 12.80 -11.65
N CYS A 181 46.38 11.69 -12.11
CA CYS A 181 45.88 10.35 -11.80
C CYS A 181 45.88 10.12 -10.29
N GLN A 182 44.70 9.82 -9.74
CA GLN A 182 44.52 9.63 -8.30
C GLN A 182 45.24 8.36 -7.80
N ASP A 183 45.38 7.33 -8.65
CA ASP A 183 46.02 6.05 -8.30
C ASP A 183 47.52 6.18 -7.99
N ASN A 184 48.19 7.19 -8.56
CA ASN A 184 49.63 7.40 -8.40
C ASN A 184 49.98 8.36 -7.26
N ARG A 185 48.97 8.90 -6.56
CA ARG A 185 49.17 9.97 -5.58
C ARG A 185 48.97 9.46 -4.16
N VAL A 186 49.89 9.85 -3.28
CA VAL A 186 49.81 9.57 -1.84
C VAL A 186 49.62 10.89 -1.09
N GLY A 187 48.55 11.01 -0.32
CA GLY A 187 48.28 12.17 0.55
C GLY A 187 47.18 13.11 0.03
N ALA A 188 46.90 14.16 0.81
CA ALA A 188 45.85 15.14 0.52
C ALA A 188 46.27 16.14 -0.58
N ILE A 189 45.31 16.63 -1.36
CA ILE A 189 45.54 17.66 -2.37
C ILE A 189 45.46 19.03 -1.71
N GLU A 190 46.54 19.81 -1.75
CA GLU A 190 46.55 21.18 -1.25
C GLU A 190 46.21 22.16 -2.38
N PRO A 191 45.11 22.94 -2.29
CA PRO A 191 44.80 23.93 -3.31
C PRO A 191 45.89 25.00 -3.40
N PRO A 192 46.42 25.33 -4.60
CA PRO A 192 47.44 26.35 -4.76
C PRO A 192 46.91 27.75 -4.40
N ASP A 193 47.81 28.64 -3.96
CA ASP A 193 47.50 30.06 -3.73
C ASP A 193 47.36 30.82 -5.07
N HIS A 194 46.26 30.55 -5.78
CA HIS A 194 45.88 31.24 -7.00
C HIS A 194 44.52 31.91 -6.83
N PRO A 195 44.32 33.18 -7.27
CA PRO A 195 43.06 33.91 -7.07
C PRO A 195 41.81 33.16 -7.54
N LEU A 196 41.84 32.55 -8.73
CA LEU A 196 40.71 31.77 -9.25
C LEU A 196 40.44 30.50 -8.45
N VAL A 197 41.47 29.85 -7.92
CA VAL A 197 41.31 28.61 -7.13
C VAL A 197 40.73 28.97 -5.77
N ARG A 198 41.28 29.99 -5.09
CA ARG A 198 40.77 30.50 -3.82
C ARG A 198 39.32 30.96 -3.92
N GLU A 199 38.96 31.69 -4.97
CA GLU A 199 37.58 32.11 -5.21
C GLU A 199 36.65 30.92 -5.50
N THR A 200 37.11 29.94 -6.28
CA THR A 200 36.33 28.73 -6.56
C THR A 200 36.09 27.90 -5.29
N MET A 201 37.11 27.75 -4.45
CA MET A 201 36.99 27.09 -3.16
C MET A 201 36.04 27.85 -2.24
N ARG A 202 36.16 29.17 -2.15
CA ARG A 202 35.25 30.03 -1.38
C ARG A 202 33.80 29.85 -1.85
N ASP A 203 33.54 29.93 -3.15
CA ASP A 203 32.20 29.75 -3.72
C ASP A 203 31.65 28.35 -3.44
N CYS A 204 32.48 27.31 -3.47
CA CYS A 204 32.04 25.96 -3.12
C CYS A 204 31.70 25.84 -1.63
N LEU A 205 32.55 26.33 -0.73
CA LEU A 205 32.43 26.14 0.72
C LEU A 205 31.35 27.02 1.38
N HIS A 206 31.13 28.23 0.86
CA HIS A 206 30.29 29.24 1.50
C HIS A 206 29.06 29.68 0.70
N GLU A 207 29.09 29.60 -0.64
CA GLU A 207 27.94 30.00 -1.48
C GLU A 207 27.08 28.78 -1.89
N ALA A 208 27.73 27.74 -2.41
CA ALA A 208 27.05 26.50 -2.81
C ALA A 208 26.69 25.61 -1.60
N MET A 209 27.47 25.76 -0.53
CA MET A 209 27.35 25.06 0.74
C MET A 209 27.46 26.06 1.90
N HIS A 210 27.31 25.60 3.12
CA HIS A 210 27.39 26.46 4.30
C HIS A 210 28.28 25.83 5.38
N LEU A 211 29.60 25.97 5.22
CA LEU A 211 30.62 25.40 6.10
C LEU A 211 30.43 25.80 7.57
N GLU A 212 30.18 27.08 7.85
CA GLU A 212 30.03 27.54 9.24
C GLU A 212 28.85 26.88 9.95
N GLY A 213 27.69 26.79 9.28
CA GLY A 213 26.53 26.09 9.84
C GLY A 213 26.78 24.59 10.03
N LEU A 214 27.58 23.96 9.15
CA LEU A 214 28.01 22.59 9.39
C LEU A 214 28.89 22.49 10.65
N ARG A 215 29.87 23.39 10.81
CA ARG A 215 30.74 23.43 12.00
C ARG A 215 29.94 23.61 13.28
N GLU A 216 28.93 24.47 13.27
CA GLU A 216 28.02 24.68 14.40
C GLU A 216 27.26 23.40 14.76
N ILE A 217 26.70 22.69 13.78
CA ILE A 217 25.97 21.43 14.01
C ILE A 217 26.91 20.35 14.55
N ILE A 218 28.09 20.17 13.97
CA ILE A 218 29.06 19.18 14.45
C ILE A 218 29.51 19.51 15.88
N THR A 219 29.75 20.77 16.20
CA THR A 219 30.10 21.20 17.56
C THR A 219 28.95 20.93 18.55
N LYS A 220 27.70 21.18 18.13
CA LYS A 220 26.51 20.86 18.93
C LYS A 220 26.31 19.36 19.14
N LEU A 221 26.66 18.53 18.16
CA LEU A 221 26.67 17.06 18.28
C LEU A 221 27.75 16.57 19.25
N GLU A 222 28.97 17.09 19.12
CA GLU A 222 30.08 16.78 20.04
C GLU A 222 29.78 17.20 21.48
N GLY A 223 29.10 18.34 21.66
CA GLY A 223 28.66 18.84 22.96
C GLY A 223 27.40 18.16 23.53
N GLY A 224 26.77 17.22 22.80
CA GLY A 224 25.57 16.51 23.26
C GLY A 224 24.30 17.37 23.35
N SER A 225 24.32 18.59 22.80
CA SER A 225 23.16 19.50 22.77
C SER A 225 22.09 19.08 21.76
N LEU A 226 22.47 18.32 20.73
CA LEU A 226 21.57 17.70 19.77
C LEU A 226 21.29 16.26 20.17
N ARG A 227 20.02 15.91 20.29
CA ARG A 227 19.59 14.54 20.53
C ARG A 227 19.86 13.71 19.27
N THR A 228 20.49 12.55 19.43
CA THR A 228 20.77 11.62 18.32
C THR A 228 20.07 10.29 18.55
N ILE A 229 19.41 9.78 17.51
CA ILE A 229 18.68 8.52 17.57
C ILE A 229 19.08 7.68 16.36
N ALA A 230 19.42 6.42 16.60
CA ALA A 230 19.68 5.43 15.57
C ALA A 230 18.54 4.41 15.56
N VAL A 231 17.89 4.23 14.42
CA VAL A 231 16.76 3.31 14.26
C VAL A 231 16.99 2.41 13.06
N GLU A 232 16.74 1.12 13.23
CA GLU A 232 16.68 0.17 12.13
C GLU A 232 15.22 -0.18 11.83
N THR A 233 14.83 -0.07 10.56
CA THR A 233 13.46 -0.26 10.12
C THR A 233 13.39 -1.34 9.05
N SER A 234 12.26 -2.06 8.94
CA SER A 234 12.10 -3.07 7.88
C SER A 234 11.71 -2.45 6.54
N ALA A 235 11.21 -1.22 6.56
CA ALA A 235 10.85 -0.42 5.40
C ALA A 235 11.04 1.07 5.75
N PRO A 236 11.24 1.95 4.74
CA PRO A 236 11.48 3.37 4.98
C PRO A 236 10.30 4.05 5.71
N SER A 237 10.63 5.00 6.58
CA SER A 237 9.66 5.88 7.22
C SER A 237 9.00 6.85 6.22
N PRO A 238 7.81 7.41 6.53
CA PRO A 238 7.16 8.40 5.66
C PRO A 238 8.03 9.63 5.34
N MET A 239 8.91 10.05 6.26
CA MET A 239 9.86 11.15 6.03
C MET A 239 11.04 10.74 5.15
N ALA A 240 11.42 9.46 5.12
CA ALA A 240 12.48 8.99 4.23
C ALA A 240 12.05 8.96 2.76
N HIS A 241 10.74 8.93 2.46
CA HIS A 241 10.22 8.78 1.11
C HIS A 241 10.64 9.91 0.15
N GLU A 242 10.62 11.16 0.61
CA GLU A 242 11.04 12.30 -0.21
C GLU A 242 12.56 12.27 -0.46
N ILE A 243 13.33 11.94 0.59
CA ILE A 243 14.80 11.87 0.53
C ILE A 243 15.24 10.76 -0.42
N LEU A 244 14.57 9.61 -0.43
CA LEU A 244 14.85 8.49 -1.35
C LEU A 244 14.54 8.84 -2.81
N ASN A 245 13.50 9.64 -3.03
CA ASN A 245 13.10 10.14 -4.34
C ASN A 245 13.77 11.46 -4.71
N ALA A 246 14.91 11.77 -4.10
CA ALA A 246 15.62 13.02 -4.33
C ALA A 246 15.73 13.34 -5.83
N ASN A 247 15.53 14.63 -6.14
CA ASN A 247 15.65 15.14 -7.49
C ASN A 247 17.09 14.97 -8.00
N PRO A 248 17.31 14.89 -9.33
CA PRO A 248 18.65 14.64 -9.88
C PRO A 248 19.75 15.61 -9.41
N TYR A 249 19.40 16.86 -9.09
CA TYR A 249 20.35 17.88 -8.61
C TYR A 249 20.77 17.71 -7.14
N ALA A 250 20.12 16.82 -6.39
CA ALA A 250 20.43 16.55 -4.99
C ALA A 250 21.53 15.50 -4.82
N PHE A 251 21.87 14.74 -5.87
CA PHE A 251 22.97 13.77 -5.84
C PHE A 251 24.33 14.47 -5.70
N LEU A 252 25.21 13.84 -4.94
CA LEU A 252 26.54 14.39 -4.63
C LEU A 252 27.62 13.83 -5.57
N ASP A 253 27.33 12.76 -6.29
CA ASP A 253 28.21 12.03 -7.21
C ASP A 253 27.63 11.99 -8.64
N ASP A 254 28.45 11.61 -9.62
CA ASP A 254 28.13 11.65 -11.06
C ASP A 254 27.45 10.38 -11.62
N ALA A 255 27.00 9.44 -10.77
CA ALA A 255 26.39 8.21 -11.28
C ALA A 255 25.07 8.47 -12.05
N PRO A 256 24.81 7.77 -13.17
CA PRO A 256 23.54 7.85 -13.90
C PRO A 256 22.33 7.56 -13.01
N LEU A 257 21.15 8.09 -13.38
CA LEU A 257 19.93 7.95 -12.57
C LEU A 257 19.43 6.50 -12.51
N GLU A 258 19.67 5.74 -13.58
CA GLU A 258 19.26 4.35 -13.74
C GLU A 258 20.04 3.39 -12.83
N GLU A 259 21.26 3.78 -12.43
CA GLU A 259 22.16 2.97 -11.60
C GLU A 259 22.01 3.28 -10.09
N ARG A 260 21.03 4.12 -9.71
CA ARG A 260 20.85 4.60 -8.34
C ARG A 260 20.09 3.59 -7.49
N ARG A 261 20.77 3.06 -6.46
CA ARG A 261 20.16 2.11 -5.51
C ARG A 261 19.04 2.73 -4.68
N ALA A 262 19.15 4.00 -4.29
CA ALA A 262 18.12 4.69 -3.51
C ALA A 262 16.74 4.70 -4.21
N ARG A 263 16.70 4.74 -5.56
CA ARG A 263 15.46 4.70 -6.34
C ARG A 263 14.90 3.30 -6.58
N ALA A 264 15.71 2.27 -6.37
CA ALA A 264 15.23 0.88 -6.41
C ALA A 264 14.44 0.50 -5.15
N VAL A 265 14.38 1.37 -4.14
CA VAL A 265 13.56 1.16 -2.94
C VAL A 265 12.08 1.31 -3.30
N SER A 266 11.33 0.22 -3.16
CA SER A 266 9.89 0.25 -3.34
C SER A 266 9.21 1.04 -2.22
N LEU A 267 8.74 2.24 -2.54
CA LEU A 267 8.01 3.09 -1.60
C LEU A 267 6.56 2.60 -1.54
N ARG A 268 6.21 1.91 -0.47
CA ARG A 268 4.80 1.67 -0.17
C ARG A 268 4.20 2.98 0.33
N ARG A 269 3.07 3.39 -0.25
CA ARG A 269 2.13 4.25 0.49
C ARG A 269 1.68 3.41 1.68
N THR A 270 2.18 3.79 2.85
CA THR A 270 1.95 3.13 4.13
C THR A 270 0.46 2.98 4.38
N ASP A 271 -0.04 1.74 4.31
CA ASP A 271 -1.31 1.38 4.92
C ASP A 271 -1.21 1.70 6.42
N PRO A 272 -2.22 2.33 7.06
CA PRO A 272 -2.17 2.65 8.48
C PRO A 272 -1.97 1.42 9.40
N ASP A 273 -2.38 0.23 8.95
CA ASP A 273 -2.08 -1.05 9.63
C ASP A 273 -0.59 -1.39 9.70
N LEU A 274 0.22 -0.87 8.77
CA LEU A 274 1.66 -1.07 8.74
C LEU A 274 2.39 -0.11 9.70
N ALA A 275 1.81 1.05 10.05
CA ALA A 275 2.45 2.04 10.91
C ALA A 275 2.74 1.55 12.34
N HIS A 276 2.05 0.49 12.78
CA HIS A 276 2.29 -0.16 14.08
C HIS A 276 3.27 -1.35 14.02
N GLY A 277 3.75 -1.75 12.83
CA GLY A 277 4.53 -2.98 12.64
C GLY A 277 5.73 -2.90 11.69
N ILE A 278 5.90 -1.83 10.90
CA ILE A 278 7.02 -1.66 9.95
C ILE A 278 8.39 -1.69 10.63
N GLY A 279 8.48 -1.36 11.91
CA GLY A 279 9.77 -1.38 12.61
C GLY A 279 10.23 -2.75 13.08
N GLN A 280 9.32 -3.73 13.20
CA GLN A 280 9.61 -4.96 13.95
C GLN A 280 9.62 -6.18 13.03
N LEU A 281 10.69 -6.97 13.11
CA LEU A 281 10.78 -8.25 12.43
C LEU A 281 9.69 -9.19 12.94
N SER A 282 9.11 -10.02 12.08
CA SER A 282 8.14 -11.01 12.55
C SER A 282 8.87 -12.12 13.33
N LEU A 283 8.44 -12.42 14.57
CA LEU A 283 8.96 -13.56 15.33
C LEU A 283 8.89 -14.86 14.51
N GLN A 284 7.79 -15.08 13.80
CA GLN A 284 7.62 -16.26 12.95
C GLN A 284 8.60 -16.28 11.77
N ALA A 285 8.98 -15.12 11.22
CA ALA A 285 9.99 -15.04 10.17
C ALA A 285 11.40 -15.31 10.71
N ILE A 286 11.70 -14.84 11.93
CA ILE A 286 12.95 -15.15 12.63
C ILE A 286 13.06 -16.67 12.84
N ASP A 287 12.01 -17.29 13.40
CA ASP A 287 12.00 -18.72 13.69
C ASP A 287 12.08 -19.58 12.41
N GLU A 288 11.38 -19.17 11.35
CA GLU A 288 11.43 -19.84 10.04
C GLU A 288 12.84 -19.79 9.44
N VAL A 289 13.50 -18.63 9.46
CA VAL A 289 14.87 -18.51 8.93
C VAL A 289 15.88 -19.25 9.81
N ARG A 290 15.73 -19.21 11.15
CA ARG A 290 16.55 -20.01 12.06
C ARG A 290 16.44 -21.50 11.76
N ALA A 291 15.22 -22.02 11.60
CA ALA A 291 15.00 -23.42 11.27
C ALA A 291 15.54 -23.82 9.89
N GLN A 292 15.58 -22.88 8.93
CA GLN A 292 16.17 -23.10 7.60
C GLN A 292 17.70 -22.99 7.60
N ALA A 293 18.27 -22.14 8.45
CA ALA A 293 19.71 -21.91 8.57
C ALA A 293 20.38 -23.03 9.38
N TRP A 294 19.69 -23.59 10.36
CA TRP A 294 20.17 -24.74 11.10
C TRP A 294 20.36 -25.95 10.16
N PRO A 295 21.52 -26.64 10.20
CA PRO A 295 21.82 -27.72 9.28
C PRO A 295 20.85 -28.89 9.46
N LYS A 296 20.42 -29.46 8.33
CA LYS A 296 19.68 -30.72 8.31
C LYS A 296 20.65 -31.86 8.02
N VAL A 297 21.36 -32.29 9.06
CA VAL A 297 22.32 -33.41 8.98
C VAL A 297 21.56 -34.73 8.78
N ARG A 298 21.92 -35.47 7.73
CA ARG A 298 21.31 -36.75 7.33
C ARG A 298 22.27 -37.93 7.41
N ASP A 299 23.57 -37.66 7.43
CA ASP A 299 24.63 -38.65 7.50
C ASP A 299 25.88 -38.08 8.20
N ALA A 300 26.90 -38.92 8.36
CA ALA A 300 28.16 -38.55 8.99
C ALA A 300 28.99 -37.53 8.18
N GLU A 301 28.85 -37.50 6.85
CA GLU A 301 29.58 -36.53 6.01
C GLU A 301 29.02 -35.12 6.19
N GLU A 302 27.69 -34.96 6.21
CA GLU A 302 27.06 -33.68 6.47
C GLU A 302 27.33 -33.16 7.89
N LEU A 303 27.51 -34.06 8.86
CA LEU A 303 27.94 -33.68 10.21
C LEU A 303 29.38 -33.16 10.20
N HIS A 304 30.27 -33.83 9.47
CA HIS A 304 31.67 -33.43 9.33
C HIS A 304 31.79 -32.05 8.68
N ASP A 305 31.06 -31.82 7.58
CA ASP A 305 31.00 -30.51 6.92
C ASP A 305 30.52 -29.41 7.87
N PHE A 306 29.51 -29.69 8.69
CA PHE A 306 29.06 -28.74 9.70
C PHE A 306 30.14 -28.45 10.75
N LEU A 307 30.82 -29.49 11.27
CA LEU A 307 31.94 -29.33 12.21
C LEU A 307 33.09 -28.50 11.61
N LEU A 308 33.36 -28.64 10.31
CA LEU A 308 34.37 -27.83 9.62
C LEU A 308 34.00 -26.34 9.54
N SER A 309 32.70 -26.03 9.51
CA SER A 309 32.16 -24.66 9.51
C SER A 309 32.13 -24.04 10.90
N VAL A 310 31.57 -24.71 11.91
CA VAL A 310 31.42 -24.14 13.27
C VAL A 310 32.67 -24.28 14.14
N GLY A 311 33.58 -25.19 13.79
CA GLY A 311 34.81 -25.49 14.53
C GLY A 311 34.59 -26.27 15.84
N ILE A 312 33.65 -25.83 16.68
CA ILE A 312 33.33 -26.46 17.97
C ILE A 312 31.82 -26.62 18.08
N LEU A 313 31.36 -27.86 18.31
CA LEU A 313 29.94 -28.18 18.52
C LEU A 313 29.71 -28.80 19.91
N PRO A 314 29.11 -28.07 20.87
CA PRO A 314 28.79 -28.62 22.18
C PRO A 314 27.90 -29.87 22.07
N LEU A 315 28.16 -30.89 22.91
CA LEU A 315 27.42 -32.16 22.87
C LEU A 315 25.90 -31.97 23.09
N GLU A 316 25.52 -30.96 23.89
CA GLU A 316 24.12 -30.62 24.20
C GLU A 316 23.32 -30.15 22.97
N GLU A 317 24.00 -29.66 21.93
CA GLU A 317 23.40 -29.11 20.71
C GLU A 317 23.15 -30.17 19.64
N ALA A 318 23.73 -31.36 19.82
CA ALA A 318 23.71 -32.45 18.84
C ALA A 318 23.25 -33.80 19.42
N PRO A 319 22.20 -33.87 20.27
CA PRO A 319 21.82 -35.13 20.93
C PRO A 319 21.41 -36.21 19.92
N THR A 320 20.77 -35.81 18.83
CA THR A 320 20.31 -36.69 17.74
C THR A 320 21.42 -37.16 16.80
N TRP A 321 22.59 -36.51 16.80
CA TRP A 321 23.69 -36.80 15.87
C TRP A 321 24.82 -37.63 16.51
N SER A 322 24.63 -38.08 17.74
CA SER A 322 25.59 -38.88 18.51
C SER A 322 26.10 -40.11 17.74
N HIS A 323 25.21 -40.85 17.07
CA HIS A 323 25.59 -42.03 16.28
C HIS A 323 26.51 -41.71 15.09
N TRP A 324 26.25 -40.61 14.37
CA TRP A 324 27.14 -40.14 13.29
C TRP A 324 28.46 -39.58 13.82
N ALA A 325 28.43 -38.90 14.97
CA ALA A 325 29.64 -38.43 15.63
C ALA A 325 30.54 -39.60 16.05
N GLU A 326 29.97 -40.69 16.58
CA GLU A 326 30.71 -41.92 16.91
C GLU A 326 31.34 -42.57 15.67
N GLU A 327 30.67 -42.54 14.53
CA GLU A 327 31.21 -43.02 13.25
C GLU A 327 32.44 -42.19 12.81
N LEU A 328 32.33 -40.86 12.86
CA LEU A 328 33.45 -39.95 12.55
C LEU A 328 34.63 -40.11 13.53
N ILE A 329 34.34 -40.33 14.81
CA ILE A 329 35.36 -40.59 15.84
C ILE A 329 36.09 -41.90 15.56
N LYS A 330 35.37 -42.98 15.23
CA LYS A 330 35.98 -44.27 14.85
C LYS A 330 36.82 -44.16 13.57
N ALA A 331 36.41 -43.30 12.64
CA ALA A 331 37.15 -43.02 11.42
C ALA A 331 38.37 -42.09 11.64
N GLY A 332 38.57 -41.55 12.84
CA GLY A 332 39.66 -40.62 13.14
C GLY A 332 39.47 -39.22 12.54
N ARG A 333 38.23 -38.86 12.17
CA ARG A 333 37.89 -37.58 11.54
C ARG A 333 37.33 -36.54 12.51
N ALA A 334 36.86 -36.96 13.68
CA ALA A 334 36.40 -36.07 14.74
C ALA A 334 36.84 -36.58 16.11
N THR A 335 36.94 -35.71 17.10
CA THR A 335 37.23 -36.06 18.50
C THR A 335 36.33 -35.29 19.46
N ILE A 336 36.31 -35.71 20.73
CA ILE A 336 35.65 -34.98 21.81
C ILE A 336 36.71 -34.17 22.55
N ALA A 337 36.60 -32.85 22.47
CA ALA A 337 37.39 -31.94 23.28
C ALA A 337 36.72 -31.70 24.63
N SER A 338 37.51 -31.70 25.70
CA SER A 338 37.08 -31.41 27.08
C SER A 338 38.16 -30.61 27.80
N GLY A 339 37.77 -29.57 28.53
CA GLY A 339 38.71 -28.75 29.29
C GLY A 339 38.11 -27.44 29.77
N HIS A 340 38.92 -26.67 30.51
CA HIS A 340 38.61 -25.29 30.85
C HIS A 340 39.06 -24.40 29.69
N LEU A 341 38.10 -23.72 29.07
CA LEU A 341 38.40 -22.57 28.22
C LEU A 341 38.54 -21.38 29.18
N ASP A 342 39.66 -20.67 29.11
CA ASP A 342 40.04 -19.62 30.07
C ASP A 342 38.85 -18.71 30.42
N GLY A 343 38.43 -18.72 31.69
CA GLY A 343 37.49 -17.74 32.28
C GLY A 343 35.98 -18.06 32.26
N GLY A 344 35.53 -19.23 31.79
CA GLY A 344 34.10 -19.63 31.78
C GLY A 344 33.72 -20.70 32.81
N SER A 345 32.47 -20.70 33.31
CA SER A 345 32.00 -21.72 34.26
C SER A 345 31.78 -23.09 33.59
N GLY A 346 32.65 -24.05 33.91
CA GLY A 346 32.37 -25.48 33.87
C GLY A 346 32.80 -26.23 32.60
N MET A 347 33.32 -27.45 32.83
CA MET A 347 33.77 -28.43 31.83
C MET A 347 32.71 -28.65 30.74
N ARG A 348 33.00 -28.27 29.50
CA ARG A 348 32.17 -28.61 28.35
C ARG A 348 32.86 -29.59 27.45
N ARG A 349 32.08 -30.61 27.05
CA ARG A 349 32.45 -31.55 26.01
C ARG A 349 31.90 -31.04 24.69
N ALA A 350 32.73 -30.99 23.67
CA ALA A 350 32.32 -30.60 22.33
C ALA A 350 32.94 -31.50 21.26
N TYR A 351 32.20 -31.74 20.19
CA TYR A 351 32.71 -32.38 18.98
C TYR A 351 33.54 -31.40 18.18
N VAL A 352 34.68 -31.86 17.67
CA VAL A 352 35.64 -31.09 16.89
C VAL A 352 36.15 -31.97 15.76
N ALA A 353 36.16 -31.44 14.54
CA ALA A 353 36.77 -32.10 13.39
C ALA A 353 38.31 -32.13 13.52
N ALA A 354 38.96 -33.19 13.07
CA ALA A 354 40.41 -33.35 13.15
C ALA A 354 41.16 -32.19 12.48
N GLU A 355 40.61 -31.66 11.39
CA GLU A 355 41.08 -30.52 10.60
C GLU A 355 40.95 -29.16 11.31
N ARG A 356 40.28 -29.10 12.46
CA ARG A 356 40.07 -27.87 13.25
C ARG A 356 40.75 -27.92 14.61
N LEU A 357 41.54 -28.96 14.89
CA LEU A 357 42.25 -29.13 16.15
C LEU A 357 43.23 -27.97 16.43
N HIS A 358 43.94 -27.44 15.43
CA HIS A 358 44.78 -26.26 15.61
C HIS A 358 44.02 -25.02 16.10
N TRP A 359 42.70 -24.89 15.84
CA TRP A 359 41.91 -23.78 16.38
C TRP A 359 41.78 -23.90 17.90
N LEU A 360 41.57 -25.12 18.41
CA LEU A 360 41.50 -25.37 19.84
C LEU A 360 42.85 -25.20 20.53
N HIS A 361 43.92 -25.73 19.95
CA HIS A 361 45.27 -25.55 20.51
C HIS A 361 45.68 -24.07 20.59
N ALA A 362 45.22 -23.24 19.64
CA ALA A 362 45.43 -21.80 19.68
C ALA A 362 44.60 -21.09 20.77
N LEU A 363 43.47 -21.67 21.20
CA LEU A 363 42.58 -21.13 22.22
C LEU A 363 43.01 -21.49 23.64
N SER A 364 43.45 -22.73 23.86
CA SER A 364 43.97 -23.18 25.16
C SER A 364 44.93 -24.35 24.98
N SER A 365 46.03 -24.32 25.72
CA SER A 365 47.02 -25.39 25.78
C SER A 365 46.62 -26.55 26.71
N GLU A 366 45.55 -26.39 27.50
CA GLU A 366 45.13 -27.36 28.53
C GLU A 366 43.91 -28.22 28.11
N LEU A 367 43.55 -28.22 26.82
CA LEU A 367 42.42 -28.99 26.31
C LEU A 367 42.77 -30.48 26.16
N HIS A 368 41.93 -31.35 26.74
CA HIS A 368 42.03 -32.80 26.58
C HIS A 368 41.13 -33.28 25.45
N VAL A 369 41.71 -34.01 24.48
CA VAL A 369 41.00 -34.61 23.35
C VAL A 369 40.94 -36.13 23.51
N ASP A 370 39.74 -36.70 23.41
CA ASP A 370 39.50 -38.14 23.55
C ASP A 370 38.55 -38.62 22.43
N PRO A 371 39.01 -39.52 21.52
CA PRO A 371 40.35 -40.10 21.42
C PRO A 371 41.39 -39.11 20.87
N ALA A 372 42.68 -39.37 21.14
CA ALA A 372 43.77 -38.58 20.57
C ALA A 372 43.88 -38.83 19.04
N ILE A 373 43.83 -37.75 18.26
CA ILE A 373 43.89 -37.79 16.80
C ILE A 373 45.06 -36.92 16.33
N VAL A 374 45.78 -37.38 15.31
CA VAL A 374 46.85 -36.62 14.67
C VAL A 374 46.24 -35.66 13.66
N GLU A 375 46.56 -34.38 13.79
CA GLU A 375 46.07 -33.36 12.87
C GLU A 375 46.53 -33.64 11.43
N PRO A 376 45.62 -33.64 10.43
CA PRO A 376 45.99 -33.87 9.04
C PRO A 376 46.82 -32.69 8.51
N LEU A 377 48.13 -32.90 8.37
CA LEU A 377 49.18 -31.93 7.99
C LEU A 377 49.07 -31.29 6.58
N HIS A 378 48.01 -31.51 5.80
CA HIS A 378 47.99 -31.13 4.38
C HIS A 378 47.33 -29.76 4.12
N GLY A 379 48.17 -28.78 3.75
CA GLY A 379 47.76 -27.58 3.00
C GLY A 379 47.06 -26.47 3.78
N GLN A 380 46.97 -26.56 5.11
CA GLN A 380 46.30 -25.55 5.93
C GLN A 380 47.28 -24.50 6.46
N ILE A 381 46.88 -23.23 6.38
CA ILE A 381 47.62 -22.11 6.97
C ILE A 381 47.31 -22.12 8.47
N PRO A 382 48.32 -22.29 9.35
CA PRO A 382 48.12 -22.23 10.79
C PRO A 382 47.50 -20.89 11.18
N VAL A 383 46.51 -20.93 12.06
CA VAL A 383 45.90 -19.71 12.63
C VAL A 383 46.93 -19.00 13.50
N ALA A 384 47.09 -17.68 13.30
CA ALA A 384 48.20 -16.95 13.92
C ALA A 384 48.00 -16.69 15.41
N SER A 385 46.76 -16.75 15.93
CA SER A 385 46.44 -16.50 17.34
C SER A 385 45.10 -17.10 17.78
N GLY A 386 44.91 -17.29 19.10
CA GLY A 386 43.63 -17.71 19.68
C GLY A 386 42.46 -16.77 19.35
N HIS A 387 42.71 -15.46 19.25
CA HIS A 387 41.68 -14.49 18.85
C HIS A 387 41.18 -14.73 17.42
N GLU A 388 42.07 -15.10 16.50
CA GLU A 388 41.69 -15.42 15.12
C GLU A 388 40.91 -16.75 15.05
N ALA A 389 41.28 -17.74 15.87
CA ALA A 389 40.55 -18.99 15.98
C ALA A 389 39.12 -18.77 16.51
N LEU A 390 38.97 -17.99 17.59
CA LEU A 390 37.67 -17.64 18.14
C LEU A 390 36.82 -16.89 17.13
N ARG A 391 37.41 -15.94 16.37
CA ARG A 391 36.71 -15.20 15.32
C ARG A 391 36.15 -16.13 14.24
N LYS A 392 36.91 -17.14 13.82
CA LYS A 392 36.45 -18.14 12.83
C LYS A 392 35.33 -19.04 13.37
N ILE A 393 35.42 -19.45 14.64
CA ILE A 393 34.34 -20.21 15.32
C ILE A 393 33.06 -19.38 15.42
N VAL A 394 33.16 -18.15 15.93
CA VAL A 394 32.00 -17.24 16.03
C VAL A 394 31.38 -17.01 14.66
N HIS A 395 32.19 -16.80 13.61
CA HIS A 395 31.70 -16.67 12.24
C HIS A 395 30.83 -17.85 11.80
N GLY A 396 31.33 -19.08 11.93
CA GLY A 396 30.59 -20.28 11.53
C GLY A 396 29.27 -20.46 12.28
N TRP A 397 29.24 -20.11 13.57
CA TRP A 397 28.01 -20.14 14.36
C TRP A 397 26.98 -19.09 13.92
N MET A 398 27.43 -17.90 13.50
CA MET A 398 26.54 -16.83 13.05
C MET A 398 25.76 -17.19 11.77
N GLU A 399 26.29 -18.08 10.94
CA GLU A 399 25.61 -18.60 9.75
C GLU A 399 24.41 -19.52 10.07
N ALA A 400 24.28 -20.00 11.32
CA ALA A 400 23.28 -20.99 11.72
C ALA A 400 22.25 -20.49 12.76
N LEU A 401 22.52 -19.39 13.48
CA LEU A 401 21.75 -19.02 14.69
C LEU A 401 20.70 -17.91 14.53
N GLY A 402 20.83 -17.03 13.54
CA GLY A 402 20.04 -15.79 13.48
C GLY A 402 20.44 -14.78 14.59
N PRO A 403 19.53 -13.89 15.03
CA PRO A 403 19.84 -12.88 16.06
C PRO A 403 20.22 -13.51 17.41
N VAL A 404 21.38 -13.13 17.97
CA VAL A 404 21.89 -13.64 19.26
C VAL A 404 22.60 -12.56 20.07
N THR A 405 22.61 -12.66 21.39
CA THR A 405 23.40 -11.77 22.26
C THR A 405 24.80 -12.34 22.50
N ALA A 406 25.77 -11.47 22.78
CA ALA A 406 27.14 -11.91 23.07
C ALA A 406 27.20 -12.82 24.31
N SER A 407 26.46 -12.49 25.36
CA SER A 407 26.33 -13.32 26.56
C SER A 407 25.67 -14.68 26.26
N GLY A 408 24.70 -14.72 25.34
CA GLY A 408 24.04 -15.94 24.90
C GLY A 408 24.99 -16.88 24.16
N LEU A 409 25.74 -16.37 23.18
CA LEU A 409 26.70 -17.18 22.43
C LEU A 409 27.90 -17.60 23.31
N ALA A 410 28.42 -16.70 24.15
CA ALA A 410 29.46 -17.00 25.12
C ALA A 410 29.04 -18.14 26.07
N ARG A 411 27.82 -18.07 26.61
CA ARG A 411 27.25 -19.16 27.42
C ARG A 411 26.93 -20.39 26.60
N ARG A 412 26.80 -20.35 25.28
CA ARG A 412 26.57 -21.55 24.46
C ARG A 412 27.88 -22.29 24.15
N LEU A 413 28.93 -21.53 23.86
CA LEU A 413 30.24 -22.08 23.48
C LEU A 413 31.16 -22.33 24.68
N GLY A 414 30.91 -21.68 25.81
CA GLY A 414 31.76 -21.79 27.01
C GLY A 414 32.96 -20.84 27.01
N PHE A 415 32.87 -19.71 26.31
CA PHE A 415 33.90 -18.67 26.28
C PHE A 415 33.54 -17.47 27.17
N PRO A 416 34.52 -16.64 27.58
CA PRO A 416 34.26 -15.34 28.18
C PRO A 416 33.44 -14.44 27.25
N THR A 417 32.51 -13.68 27.82
CA THR A 417 31.67 -12.76 27.03
C THR A 417 32.51 -11.71 26.33
N GLU A 418 33.54 -11.15 26.98
CA GLU A 418 34.45 -10.14 26.40
C GLU A 418 35.22 -10.65 25.17
N ALA A 419 35.60 -11.92 25.15
CA ALA A 419 36.32 -12.53 24.03
C ALA A 419 35.40 -12.70 22.81
N VAL A 420 34.15 -13.11 23.04
CA VAL A 420 33.13 -13.21 22.01
C VAL A 420 32.72 -11.83 21.48
N GLU A 421 32.63 -10.82 22.34
CA GLU A 421 32.40 -9.43 21.93
C GLU A 421 33.52 -8.90 21.02
N HIS A 422 34.79 -9.15 21.35
CA HIS A 422 35.91 -8.81 20.46
C HIS A 422 35.81 -9.50 19.09
N ALA A 423 35.43 -10.77 19.07
CA ALA A 423 35.21 -11.49 17.82
C ALA A 423 34.07 -10.86 17.00
N PHE A 424 32.96 -10.49 17.63
CA PHE A 424 31.85 -9.80 16.98
C PHE A 424 32.25 -8.44 16.39
N LEU A 425 33.00 -7.63 17.13
CA LEU A 425 33.50 -6.34 16.64
C LEU A 425 34.41 -6.53 15.41
N ALA A 426 35.29 -7.54 15.43
CA ALA A 426 36.14 -7.84 14.29
C ALA A 426 35.34 -8.34 13.06
N LEU A 427 34.26 -9.08 13.27
CA LEU A 427 33.35 -9.54 12.21
C LEU A 427 32.46 -8.42 11.66
N GLU A 428 32.11 -7.44 12.49
CA GLU A 428 31.39 -6.25 12.05
C GLU A 428 32.26 -5.41 11.11
N VAL A 429 33.52 -5.15 11.48
CA VAL A 429 34.46 -4.41 10.61
C VAL A 429 34.65 -5.11 9.25
N ALA A 430 34.56 -6.44 9.23
CA ALA A 430 34.62 -7.23 8.00
C ALA A 430 33.30 -7.31 7.21
N GLY A 431 32.21 -6.72 7.70
CA GLY A 431 30.93 -6.67 7.00
C GLY A 431 30.05 -7.92 7.14
N VAL A 432 30.38 -8.86 8.02
CA VAL A 432 29.68 -10.16 8.15
C VAL A 432 28.43 -10.03 9.03
N VAL A 433 28.58 -9.42 10.21
CA VAL A 433 27.52 -9.33 11.22
C VAL A 433 27.09 -7.89 11.41
N LEU A 434 25.83 -7.70 11.80
CA LEU A 434 25.23 -6.40 12.17
C LEU A 434 24.85 -6.43 13.65
N ARG A 435 25.12 -5.34 14.37
CA ARG A 435 24.63 -5.10 15.74
C ARG A 435 23.33 -4.29 15.73
N GLY A 436 22.36 -4.68 16.54
CA GLY A 436 21.05 -4.03 16.61
C GLY A 436 20.11 -4.63 17.65
N GLU A 437 18.83 -4.25 17.54
CA GLU A 437 17.71 -4.82 18.32
C GLU A 437 16.73 -5.44 17.32
N PHE A 438 16.81 -6.76 17.10
CA PHE A 438 16.10 -7.44 16.02
C PHE A 438 14.85 -8.17 16.52
N THR A 439 14.86 -8.68 17.76
CA THR A 439 13.76 -9.44 18.34
C THR A 439 12.66 -8.53 18.94
N PRO A 440 11.38 -8.66 18.52
CA PRO A 440 10.25 -7.86 19.06
C PRO A 440 10.04 -8.08 20.55
N GLY A 441 9.75 -6.99 21.30
CA GLY A 441 9.45 -7.05 22.74
C GLY A 441 10.66 -6.87 23.68
N ALA A 442 11.88 -6.78 23.15
CA ALA A 442 13.09 -6.48 23.93
C ALA A 442 13.24 -4.98 24.30
N ARG A 443 12.33 -4.10 23.84
CA ARG A 443 12.34 -2.67 24.17
C ARG A 443 12.04 -2.47 25.66
N GLY A 444 13.12 -2.26 26.42
CA GLY A 444 13.08 -2.08 27.88
C GLY A 444 14.17 -2.83 28.65
N GLY A 445 15.04 -3.61 27.98
CA GLY A 445 16.04 -4.44 28.67
C GLY A 445 17.33 -4.74 27.89
N ALA A 446 18.07 -3.70 27.49
CA ALA A 446 19.54 -3.58 27.53
C ALA A 446 20.46 -4.75 27.06
N GLN A 447 20.15 -5.54 26.03
CA GLN A 447 21.17 -6.39 25.40
C GLN A 447 21.21 -6.23 23.87
N VAL A 448 22.38 -5.84 23.37
CA VAL A 448 22.68 -5.72 21.94
C VAL A 448 22.68 -7.11 21.32
N GLU A 449 21.90 -7.28 20.25
CA GLU A 449 21.88 -8.49 19.45
C GLU A 449 22.81 -8.34 18.24
N TRP A 450 23.35 -9.48 17.81
CA TRP A 450 24.21 -9.64 16.64
C TRP A 450 23.52 -10.61 15.70
N CYS A 451 23.50 -10.32 14.40
CA CYS A 451 22.97 -11.21 13.38
C CYS A 451 23.86 -11.21 12.15
N GLU A 452 24.05 -12.36 11.52
CA GLU A 452 24.65 -12.45 10.18
C GLU A 452 23.76 -11.71 9.18
N ARG A 453 24.37 -10.91 8.30
CA ARG A 453 23.68 -9.98 7.41
C ARG A 453 22.77 -10.68 6.40
N GLY A 454 23.22 -11.78 5.81
CA GLY A 454 22.47 -12.60 4.87
C GLY A 454 21.20 -13.21 5.49
N LEU A 455 21.31 -13.77 6.69
CA LEU A 455 20.19 -14.25 7.50
C LEU A 455 19.25 -13.10 7.85
N LEU A 456 19.78 -11.96 8.29
CA LEU A 456 18.95 -10.79 8.60
C LEU A 456 18.18 -10.31 7.36
N SER A 457 18.84 -10.20 6.20
CA SER A 457 18.20 -9.89 4.92
C SER A 457 17.11 -10.90 4.55
N ARG A 458 17.33 -12.20 4.79
CA ARG A 458 16.31 -13.26 4.59
C ARG A 458 15.13 -13.08 5.54
N ILE A 459 15.36 -12.72 6.81
CA ILE A 459 14.30 -12.47 7.79
C ILE A 459 13.46 -11.26 7.36
N HIS A 460 14.10 -10.16 6.93
CA HIS A 460 13.41 -8.99 6.38
C HIS A 460 12.59 -9.36 5.14
N ARG A 461 13.17 -10.07 4.16
CA ARG A 461 12.46 -10.51 2.95
C ARG A 461 11.31 -11.45 3.26
N SER A 462 11.45 -12.37 4.22
CA SER A 462 10.37 -13.26 4.64
C SER A 462 9.24 -12.50 5.33
N THR A 463 9.58 -11.56 6.21
CA THR A 463 8.61 -10.65 6.87
C THR A 463 7.83 -9.86 5.82
N LEU A 464 8.53 -9.23 4.86
CA LEU A 464 7.91 -8.50 3.75
C LEU A 464 7.09 -9.41 2.82
N GLY A 465 7.59 -10.62 2.53
CA GLY A 465 6.94 -11.60 1.66
C GLY A 465 5.67 -12.18 2.27
N ARG A 466 5.62 -12.32 3.60
CA ARG A 466 4.42 -12.73 4.34
C ARG A 466 3.36 -11.63 4.31
N LEU A 467 3.77 -10.39 4.58
CA LEU A 467 2.93 -9.21 4.39
C LEU A 467 2.43 -9.08 2.94
N ARG A 468 3.25 -9.46 1.93
CA ARG A 468 2.82 -9.49 0.51
C ARG A 468 1.79 -10.59 0.23
N ARG A 469 1.99 -11.81 0.76
CA ARG A 469 1.10 -12.97 0.54
C ARG A 469 -0.28 -12.79 1.16
N GLU A 470 -0.36 -12.09 2.29
CA GLU A 470 -1.65 -11.70 2.87
C GLU A 470 -2.44 -10.73 1.97
N MET A 471 -1.76 -10.02 1.07
CA MET A 471 -2.27 -8.91 0.26
C MET A 471 -2.29 -9.16 -1.27
N GLU A 472 -2.20 -10.41 -1.76
CA GLU A 472 -2.22 -10.62 -3.22
C GLU A 472 -3.60 -10.29 -3.84
N SER A 473 -3.69 -9.07 -4.38
CA SER A 473 -4.85 -8.55 -5.10
C SER A 473 -5.25 -9.38 -6.33
N VAL A 474 -6.54 -9.51 -6.59
CA VAL A 474 -7.10 -10.15 -7.79
C VAL A 474 -7.15 -9.21 -8.99
N SER A 475 -7.22 -9.76 -10.21
CA SER A 475 -7.44 -8.95 -11.41
C SER A 475 -8.84 -8.32 -11.42
N GLY A 476 -9.03 -7.23 -12.18
CA GLY A 476 -10.36 -6.65 -12.40
C GLY A 476 -11.36 -7.67 -12.99
N ALA A 477 -10.90 -8.60 -13.82
CA ALA A 477 -11.74 -9.67 -14.38
C ALA A 477 -12.20 -10.67 -13.31
N ASP A 478 -11.29 -11.10 -12.42
CA ASP A 478 -11.64 -11.98 -11.30
C ASP A 478 -12.55 -11.29 -10.29
N PHE A 479 -12.40 -9.97 -10.11
CA PHE A 479 -13.33 -9.19 -9.30
C PHE A 479 -14.74 -9.14 -9.91
N ILE A 480 -14.88 -9.00 -11.23
CA ILE A 480 -16.18 -9.14 -11.91
C ILE A 480 -16.77 -10.54 -11.70
N ARG A 481 -15.96 -11.60 -11.80
CA ARG A 481 -16.41 -12.98 -11.50
C ARG A 481 -16.92 -13.09 -10.07
N PHE A 482 -16.17 -12.55 -9.11
CA PHE A 482 -16.59 -12.47 -7.72
C PHE A 482 -17.94 -11.75 -7.57
N LEU A 483 -18.15 -10.61 -8.23
CA LEU A 483 -19.41 -9.88 -8.17
C LEU A 483 -20.60 -10.68 -8.74
N PHE A 484 -20.40 -11.54 -9.74
CA PHE A 484 -21.46 -12.44 -10.22
C PHE A 484 -21.92 -13.44 -9.15
N PHE A 485 -20.99 -13.94 -8.33
CA PHE A 485 -21.33 -14.77 -7.18
C PHE A 485 -21.97 -13.94 -6.07
N TRP A 486 -21.33 -12.83 -5.69
CA TRP A 486 -21.73 -11.95 -4.59
C TRP A 486 -23.13 -11.35 -4.76
N GLN A 487 -23.50 -10.96 -5.98
CA GLN A 487 -24.84 -10.43 -6.29
C GLN A 487 -25.79 -11.47 -6.91
N HIS A 488 -25.51 -12.77 -6.73
CA HIS A 488 -26.42 -13.86 -7.10
C HIS A 488 -26.78 -13.99 -8.59
N VAL A 489 -26.00 -13.39 -9.49
CA VAL A 489 -26.25 -13.45 -10.95
C VAL A 489 -25.79 -14.80 -11.54
N TYR A 490 -24.74 -15.38 -10.95
CA TYR A 490 -24.21 -16.67 -11.37
C TYR A 490 -25.24 -17.79 -11.09
N PRO A 491 -25.47 -18.74 -12.03
CA PRO A 491 -26.57 -19.70 -11.93
C PRO A 491 -26.63 -20.51 -10.62
N SER A 492 -25.49 -20.89 -10.05
CA SER A 492 -25.44 -21.65 -8.80
C SER A 492 -25.67 -20.82 -7.53
N SER A 493 -25.56 -19.49 -7.60
CA SER A 493 -25.78 -18.59 -6.45
C SER A 493 -27.16 -17.93 -6.43
N ARG A 494 -28.02 -18.17 -7.43
CA ARG A 494 -29.36 -17.57 -7.51
C ARG A 494 -30.25 -17.95 -6.33
N LEU A 495 -30.94 -16.96 -5.79
CA LEU A 495 -31.89 -17.12 -4.70
C LEU A 495 -33.26 -17.63 -5.21
N ARG A 496 -34.19 -17.95 -4.31
CA ARG A 496 -35.54 -18.45 -4.63
C ARG A 496 -36.62 -17.80 -3.78
N GLY A 497 -37.78 -17.58 -4.41
CA GLY A 497 -39.00 -17.09 -3.77
C GLY A 497 -38.87 -15.72 -3.09
N ARG A 498 -39.88 -15.41 -2.28
CA ARG A 498 -40.03 -14.11 -1.60
C ARG A 498 -38.85 -13.70 -0.72
N ALA A 499 -38.30 -14.62 0.07
CA ALA A 499 -37.14 -14.33 0.91
C ALA A 499 -35.93 -13.92 0.06
N GLY A 500 -35.73 -14.57 -1.09
CA GLY A 500 -34.73 -14.18 -2.07
C GLY A 500 -34.97 -12.78 -2.64
N VAL A 501 -36.21 -12.43 -2.99
CA VAL A 501 -36.54 -11.07 -3.45
C VAL A 501 -36.15 -10.03 -2.40
N MET A 502 -36.50 -10.27 -1.14
CA MET A 502 -36.18 -9.35 -0.04
C MET A 502 -34.66 -9.14 0.12
N GLU A 503 -33.87 -10.21 0.06
CA GLU A 503 -32.40 -10.14 0.17
C GLU A 503 -31.79 -9.33 -0.99
N ILE A 504 -32.22 -9.60 -2.23
CA ILE A 504 -31.73 -8.84 -3.40
C ILE A 504 -32.10 -7.36 -3.29
N ILE A 505 -33.31 -7.03 -2.82
CA ILE A 505 -33.71 -5.65 -2.59
C ILE A 505 -32.86 -5.02 -1.48
N GLN A 506 -32.58 -5.73 -0.38
CA GLN A 506 -31.72 -5.24 0.68
C GLN A 506 -30.27 -5.01 0.21
N GLN A 507 -29.76 -5.83 -0.71
CA GLN A 507 -28.42 -5.66 -1.28
C GLN A 507 -28.36 -4.50 -2.29
N LEU A 508 -29.41 -4.31 -3.09
CA LEU A 508 -29.46 -3.34 -4.19
C LEU A 508 -30.19 -2.02 -3.85
N GLN A 509 -30.77 -1.90 -2.65
CA GLN A 509 -31.56 -0.72 -2.27
C GLN A 509 -30.76 0.58 -2.41
N GLY A 510 -31.41 1.61 -2.93
CA GLY A 510 -30.79 2.90 -3.24
C GLY A 510 -30.23 3.03 -4.67
N LEU A 511 -30.24 1.96 -5.48
CA LEU A 511 -29.94 2.04 -6.90
C LEU A 511 -31.12 2.56 -7.72
N GLU A 512 -30.85 3.56 -8.54
CA GLU A 512 -31.80 4.10 -9.51
C GLU A 512 -31.63 3.44 -10.88
N LEU A 513 -32.50 2.46 -11.17
CA LEU A 513 -32.49 1.72 -12.44
C LEU A 513 -33.76 1.99 -13.25
N PRO A 514 -33.74 1.86 -14.58
CA PRO A 514 -34.95 1.95 -15.41
C PRO A 514 -36.09 1.12 -14.84
N ALA A 515 -37.28 1.71 -14.66
CA ALA A 515 -38.41 1.03 -14.03
C ALA A 515 -38.74 -0.36 -14.62
N PRO A 516 -38.76 -0.57 -15.96
CA PRO A 516 -38.99 -1.90 -16.52
C PRO A 516 -37.86 -2.91 -16.25
N ALA A 517 -36.62 -2.44 -16.06
CA ALA A 517 -35.46 -3.32 -15.94
C ALA A 517 -35.45 -4.13 -14.64
N TRP A 518 -36.03 -3.62 -13.55
CA TRP A 518 -36.12 -4.31 -12.27
C TRP A 518 -36.78 -5.70 -12.41
N GLU A 519 -37.99 -5.76 -12.95
CA GLU A 519 -38.75 -7.01 -13.09
C GLU A 519 -38.44 -7.79 -14.37
N GLN A 520 -37.90 -7.15 -15.42
CA GLN A 520 -37.61 -7.84 -16.68
C GLN A 520 -36.19 -8.42 -16.73
N GLN A 521 -35.24 -7.85 -16.00
CA GLN A 521 -33.81 -8.14 -16.19
C GLN A 521 -33.08 -8.36 -14.86
N VAL A 522 -33.21 -7.45 -13.89
CA VAL A 522 -32.39 -7.44 -12.66
C VAL A 522 -32.80 -8.53 -11.67
N LEU A 523 -34.09 -8.62 -11.32
CA LEU A 523 -34.61 -9.64 -10.41
C LEU A 523 -34.59 -11.04 -11.05
N PRO A 524 -35.03 -11.24 -12.31
CA PRO A 524 -34.95 -12.55 -12.96
C PRO A 524 -33.51 -13.08 -13.16
N ALA A 525 -32.50 -12.20 -13.21
CA ALA A 525 -31.10 -12.63 -13.29
C ALA A 525 -30.59 -13.22 -11.96
N ARG A 526 -31.20 -12.83 -10.82
CA ARG A 526 -30.75 -13.16 -9.46
C ARG A 526 -31.65 -14.16 -8.73
N ILE A 527 -32.88 -14.32 -9.21
CA ILE A 527 -33.90 -15.16 -8.58
C ILE A 527 -34.34 -16.23 -9.57
N SER A 528 -34.16 -17.49 -9.19
CA SER A 528 -34.62 -18.61 -9.99
C SER A 528 -36.15 -18.62 -9.98
N GLU A 529 -36.75 -18.67 -11.17
CA GLU A 529 -38.22 -18.67 -11.35
C GLU A 529 -38.92 -17.47 -10.67
N TYR A 530 -38.40 -16.26 -10.86
CA TYR A 530 -38.98 -15.03 -10.30
C TYR A 530 -40.49 -14.90 -10.58
N ASP A 531 -41.29 -14.81 -9.51
CA ASP A 531 -42.72 -14.50 -9.56
C ASP A 531 -42.96 -13.02 -9.19
N PRO A 532 -43.51 -12.19 -10.11
CA PRO A 532 -43.89 -10.80 -9.83
C PRO A 532 -44.82 -10.61 -8.62
N ALA A 533 -45.56 -11.65 -8.22
CA ALA A 533 -46.40 -11.61 -7.02
C ALA A 533 -45.61 -11.48 -5.72
N ASP A 534 -44.34 -11.92 -5.69
CA ASP A 534 -43.51 -11.81 -4.49
C ASP A 534 -43.11 -10.36 -4.19
N LEU A 535 -42.69 -9.60 -5.22
CA LEU A 535 -42.41 -8.18 -5.06
C LEU A 535 -43.69 -7.38 -4.74
N GLU A 536 -44.82 -7.73 -5.37
CA GLU A 536 -46.12 -7.13 -5.07
C GLU A 536 -46.49 -7.30 -3.60
N TYR A 537 -46.34 -8.52 -3.08
CA TYR A 537 -46.62 -8.83 -1.67
C TYR A 537 -45.73 -8.00 -0.74
N LEU A 538 -44.42 -7.91 -1.01
CA LEU A 538 -43.49 -7.16 -0.17
C LEU A 538 -43.83 -5.66 -0.12
N CYS A 539 -44.29 -5.09 -1.23
CA CYS A 539 -44.77 -3.72 -1.27
C CYS A 539 -46.08 -3.56 -0.47
N LEU A 540 -47.08 -4.41 -0.72
CA LEU A 540 -48.40 -4.32 -0.07
C LEU A 540 -48.33 -4.60 1.44
N ALA A 541 -47.41 -5.46 1.87
CA ALA A 541 -47.12 -5.71 3.28
C ALA A 541 -46.39 -4.54 3.95
N GLY A 542 -45.98 -3.52 3.20
CA GLY A 542 -45.25 -2.36 3.70
C GLY A 542 -43.79 -2.65 4.05
N ILE A 543 -43.22 -3.76 3.60
CA ILE A 543 -41.81 -4.12 3.86
C ILE A 543 -40.90 -3.36 2.89
N VAL A 544 -41.31 -3.28 1.62
CA VAL A 544 -40.57 -2.59 0.56
C VAL A 544 -41.35 -1.36 0.11
N ALA A 545 -40.66 -0.23 -0.02
CA ALA A 545 -41.16 0.98 -0.63
C ALA A 545 -40.44 1.21 -1.96
N TRP A 546 -41.08 1.87 -2.91
CA TRP A 546 -40.47 2.17 -4.20
C TRP A 546 -40.73 3.62 -4.62
N GLY A 547 -39.78 4.21 -5.34
CA GLY A 547 -39.91 5.59 -5.77
C GLY A 547 -38.62 6.08 -6.37
N ARG A 548 -38.65 7.31 -6.89
CA ARG A 548 -37.44 7.97 -7.39
C ARG A 548 -36.73 8.67 -6.23
N LEU A 549 -35.41 8.60 -6.20
CA LEU A 549 -34.60 9.31 -5.23
C LEU A 549 -34.22 10.67 -5.82
N LYS A 550 -34.41 11.76 -5.07
CA LYS A 550 -34.04 13.10 -5.55
C LYS A 550 -32.54 13.16 -5.86
N SER A 551 -32.17 13.48 -7.09
CA SER A 551 -30.82 13.92 -7.39
C SER A 551 -30.74 15.41 -7.04
N ASP A 552 -30.37 15.74 -5.81
CA ASP A 552 -29.80 17.07 -5.57
C ASP A 552 -28.46 17.09 -6.29
N ASP A 553 -28.25 18.08 -7.16
CA ASP A 553 -27.02 18.29 -7.92
C ASP A 553 -25.84 18.75 -7.03
N SER A 554 -25.91 18.47 -5.73
CA SER A 554 -24.80 18.66 -4.79
C SER A 554 -24.75 17.46 -3.85
N PRO A 555 -23.61 16.76 -3.78
CA PRO A 555 -23.40 15.75 -2.75
C PRO A 555 -23.61 16.38 -1.36
N ILE A 556 -24.09 15.58 -0.41
CA ILE A 556 -24.33 16.02 0.96
C ILE A 556 -22.96 16.26 1.62
N GLY A 557 -22.49 17.51 1.59
CA GLY A 557 -21.24 17.97 2.20
C GLY A 557 -20.83 19.33 1.65
N GLU A 558 -20.66 20.32 2.52
CA GLU A 558 -20.17 21.64 2.15
C GLU A 558 -18.71 21.57 1.70
N GLY A 559 -18.44 22.13 0.50
CA GLY A 559 -17.11 22.60 0.08
C GLY A 559 -16.11 21.53 -0.37
N GLU A 560 -15.86 21.46 -1.68
CA GLU A 560 -14.52 21.60 -2.29
C GLU A 560 -14.61 21.37 -3.81
N GLU A 561 -14.17 22.38 -4.57
CA GLU A 561 -13.90 22.29 -6.01
C GLU A 561 -12.56 21.57 -6.21
N GLY A 562 -12.59 20.32 -6.67
CA GLY A 562 -11.37 19.58 -6.98
C GLY A 562 -11.67 18.25 -7.68
N LEU A 563 -11.35 18.22 -8.98
CA LEU A 563 -11.60 17.18 -9.99
C LEU A 563 -12.94 17.32 -10.73
N ASP A 564 -12.84 17.48 -12.05
CA ASP A 564 -13.91 17.49 -13.05
C ASP A 564 -14.87 16.30 -12.90
N HIS A 565 -15.83 16.39 -11.98
CA HIS A 565 -17.11 15.74 -12.19
C HIS A 565 -17.78 16.54 -13.31
N PRO A 566 -18.03 15.95 -14.50
CA PRO A 566 -18.69 16.69 -15.56
C PRO A 566 -20.02 17.20 -14.99
N LYS A 567 -20.13 18.53 -14.82
CA LYS A 567 -21.36 19.21 -14.41
C LYS A 567 -22.48 18.61 -15.25
N ARG A 568 -23.30 17.75 -14.64
CA ARG A 568 -24.37 17.06 -15.34
C ARG A 568 -25.38 18.13 -15.71
N LYS A 569 -25.27 18.66 -16.94
CA LYS A 569 -26.27 19.60 -17.47
C LYS A 569 -27.64 18.99 -17.25
N ALA A 570 -28.47 19.66 -16.44
CA ALA A 570 -29.86 19.31 -16.20
C ALA A 570 -30.58 19.17 -17.55
N ARG A 571 -30.64 17.93 -18.06
CA ARG A 571 -31.44 17.62 -19.23
C ARG A 571 -32.90 17.77 -18.79
N ARG A 572 -33.63 18.66 -19.48
CA ARG A 572 -35.11 18.72 -19.43
C ARG A 572 -35.65 17.29 -19.40
N GLN A 573 -36.26 16.92 -18.28
CA GLN A 573 -36.79 15.58 -18.05
C GLN A 573 -37.96 15.35 -18.99
N THR A 574 -37.73 14.61 -20.07
CA THR A 574 -38.81 14.09 -20.90
C THR A 574 -39.47 12.92 -20.17
N LEU A 575 -40.79 12.95 -20.07
CA LEU A 575 -41.68 11.93 -19.47
C LEU A 575 -41.62 10.60 -20.24
N ASN A 576 -40.46 9.96 -20.29
CA ASN A 576 -40.29 8.65 -20.92
C ASN A 576 -40.53 7.54 -19.88
N ARG A 577 -41.16 6.44 -20.29
CA ARG A 577 -41.49 5.25 -19.47
C ARG A 577 -40.28 4.45 -18.96
N VAL A 578 -39.09 5.01 -19.11
CA VAL A 578 -37.79 4.47 -18.70
C VAL A 578 -37.24 5.29 -17.52
N ALA A 579 -38.09 6.08 -16.86
CA ALA A 579 -37.70 6.84 -15.68
C ALA A 579 -37.10 5.90 -14.62
N PRO A 580 -35.99 6.30 -13.98
CA PRO A 580 -35.36 5.47 -12.99
C PRO A 580 -36.19 5.42 -11.70
N ILE A 581 -36.23 4.25 -11.07
CA ILE A 581 -36.83 4.03 -9.76
C ILE A 581 -35.87 3.20 -8.90
N SER A 582 -36.02 3.37 -7.59
CA SER A 582 -35.37 2.56 -6.56
C SER A 582 -36.40 1.75 -5.79
N PHE A 583 -36.02 0.57 -5.32
CA PHE A 583 -36.70 -0.15 -4.26
C PHE A 583 -35.87 -0.08 -2.99
N ILE A 584 -36.53 0.12 -1.85
CA ILE A 584 -35.89 0.40 -0.57
C ILE A 584 -36.68 -0.32 0.52
N LEU A 585 -36.00 -0.89 1.51
CA LEU A 585 -36.71 -1.40 2.68
C LEU A 585 -37.32 -0.23 3.44
N ARG A 586 -38.59 -0.34 3.83
CA ARG A 586 -39.33 0.79 4.41
C ARG A 586 -38.66 1.36 5.67
N ASP A 587 -38.06 0.50 6.49
CA ASP A 587 -37.29 0.87 7.68
C ASP A 587 -36.04 1.72 7.37
N ASN A 588 -35.50 1.57 6.16
CA ASN A 588 -34.32 2.30 5.71
C ASN A 588 -34.65 3.58 4.94
N LEU A 589 -35.93 3.85 4.69
CA LEU A 589 -36.37 4.93 3.80
C LEU A 589 -35.85 6.31 4.25
N ALA A 590 -35.76 6.54 5.57
CA ALA A 590 -35.26 7.79 6.15
C ALA A 590 -33.79 8.07 5.77
N TYR A 591 -32.93 7.04 5.75
CA TYR A 591 -31.52 7.18 5.37
C TYR A 591 -31.33 7.57 3.90
N PHE A 592 -32.27 7.19 3.04
CA PHE A 592 -32.20 7.53 1.62
C PHE A 592 -32.86 8.88 1.32
N LEU A 593 -34.00 9.23 1.90
CA LEU A 593 -34.72 10.46 1.49
C LEU A 593 -34.09 11.76 2.01
N GLY A 594 -33.30 11.72 3.09
CA GLY A 594 -32.68 12.90 3.69
C GLY A 594 -33.70 13.85 4.33
N SER A 595 -33.25 14.68 5.26
CA SER A 595 -34.12 15.56 6.07
C SER A 595 -34.62 16.81 5.31
N ASN A 596 -34.04 17.13 4.15
CA ASN A 596 -34.21 18.44 3.51
C ASN A 596 -34.73 18.31 2.07
N GLY A 597 -35.91 18.87 1.85
CA GLY A 597 -36.44 19.04 0.49
C GLY A 597 -37.91 19.41 0.50
N SER A 598 -38.25 20.55 1.10
CA SER A 598 -39.59 21.13 1.00
C SER A 598 -39.99 21.22 -0.49
N PRO A 599 -41.15 20.68 -0.92
CA PRO A 599 -41.51 20.56 -2.34
C PRO A 599 -41.80 21.89 -3.05
N GLY A 600 -41.54 23.04 -2.41
CA GLY A 600 -42.00 24.37 -2.86
C GLY A 600 -41.44 24.85 -4.21
N GLY A 601 -40.23 24.43 -4.60
CA GLY A 601 -39.57 24.91 -5.82
C GLY A 601 -40.03 24.26 -7.13
N GLU A 602 -40.46 23.00 -7.09
CA GLU A 602 -40.72 22.19 -8.31
C GLU A 602 -42.20 22.16 -8.73
N ILE A 603 -43.12 22.46 -7.80
CA ILE A 603 -44.58 22.44 -8.06
C ILE A 603 -44.96 23.40 -9.22
N GLY A 604 -44.21 24.49 -9.39
CA GLY A 604 -44.42 25.46 -10.48
C GLY A 604 -44.16 24.90 -11.89
N THR A 605 -43.35 23.84 -12.02
CA THR A 605 -43.00 23.23 -13.31
C THR A 605 -43.91 22.07 -13.74
N LEU A 606 -44.77 21.61 -12.83
CA LEU A 606 -45.69 20.50 -13.05
C LEU A 606 -46.89 20.90 -13.92
N SER A 607 -47.45 19.94 -14.65
CA SER A 607 -48.73 20.10 -15.34
C SER A 607 -49.87 20.45 -14.36
N SER A 608 -50.94 21.07 -14.87
CA SER A 608 -52.12 21.37 -14.05
C SER A 608 -52.73 20.10 -13.44
N ALA A 609 -52.81 19.02 -14.22
CA ALA A 609 -53.29 17.73 -13.76
C ALA A 609 -52.43 17.14 -12.62
N ALA A 610 -51.09 17.21 -12.73
CA ALA A 610 -50.19 16.77 -11.65
C ALA A 610 -50.33 17.62 -10.38
N ARG A 611 -50.54 18.94 -10.52
CA ARG A 611 -50.81 19.85 -9.40
C ARG A 611 -52.14 19.55 -8.70
N ASP A 612 -53.17 19.15 -9.44
CA ASP A 612 -54.46 18.78 -8.86
C ASP A 612 -54.37 17.45 -8.10
N VAL A 613 -53.66 16.46 -8.66
CA VAL A 613 -53.44 15.16 -8.00
C VAL A 613 -52.60 15.31 -6.71
N ILE A 614 -51.51 16.08 -6.73
CA ILE A 614 -50.69 16.28 -5.51
C ILE A 614 -51.45 17.06 -4.43
N ARG A 615 -52.30 18.04 -4.82
CA ARG A 615 -53.18 18.76 -3.88
C ARG A 615 -54.18 17.81 -3.24
N TYR A 616 -54.80 16.95 -4.04
CA TYR A 616 -55.76 15.95 -3.55
C TYR A 616 -55.10 15.00 -2.53
N LEU A 617 -53.94 14.42 -2.86
CA LEU A 617 -53.19 13.52 -1.98
C LEU A 617 -52.69 14.22 -0.70
N SER A 618 -52.34 15.50 -0.79
CA SER A 618 -51.91 16.28 0.38
C SER A 618 -53.05 16.54 1.36
N GLN A 619 -54.29 16.66 0.87
CA GLN A 619 -55.48 16.92 1.69
C GLN A 619 -56.13 15.64 2.24
N HIS A 620 -56.12 14.56 1.46
CA HIS A 620 -56.89 13.33 1.77
C HIS A 620 -56.01 12.13 2.14
N GLY A 621 -54.69 12.27 2.06
CA GLY A 621 -53.75 11.17 2.32
C GLY A 621 -53.70 10.13 1.20
N ALA A 622 -53.33 8.89 1.54
CA ALA A 622 -53.17 7.81 0.56
C ALA A 622 -54.52 7.37 -0.02
N ALA A 623 -54.65 7.38 -1.36
CA ALA A 623 -55.93 7.14 -2.04
C ALA A 623 -55.80 6.19 -3.24
N PHE A 624 -56.86 5.44 -3.57
CA PHE A 624 -56.85 4.62 -4.78
C PHE A 624 -57.00 5.49 -6.04
N LEU A 625 -56.54 4.98 -7.19
CA LEU A 625 -56.67 5.70 -8.47
C LEU A 625 -58.13 6.12 -8.77
N ALA A 626 -59.10 5.27 -8.42
CA ALA A 626 -60.52 5.58 -8.61
C ALA A 626 -60.99 6.77 -7.76
N ASP A 627 -60.46 6.92 -6.55
CA ASP A 627 -60.75 8.07 -5.68
C ASP A 627 -60.11 9.34 -6.21
N ILE A 628 -58.85 9.26 -6.68
CA ILE A 628 -58.14 10.39 -7.30
C ILE A 628 -58.90 10.87 -8.54
N VAL A 629 -59.33 9.96 -9.41
CA VAL A 629 -60.12 10.28 -10.62
C VAL A 629 -61.44 10.97 -10.25
N ARG A 630 -62.16 10.47 -9.24
CA ARG A 630 -63.40 11.10 -8.76
C ARG A 630 -63.15 12.47 -8.13
N GLY A 631 -62.14 12.59 -7.28
CA GLY A 631 -61.84 13.81 -6.52
C GLY A 631 -61.22 14.94 -7.34
N THR A 632 -60.53 14.62 -8.44
CA THR A 632 -59.92 15.61 -9.34
C THR A 632 -60.74 15.88 -10.61
N ALA A 633 -61.80 15.10 -10.86
CA ALA A 633 -62.60 15.12 -12.09
C ALA A 633 -61.78 14.93 -13.40
N LEU A 634 -60.59 14.33 -13.30
CA LEU A 634 -59.75 14.02 -14.46
C LEU A 634 -60.20 12.72 -15.16
N LEU A 635 -59.96 12.62 -16.47
CA LEU A 635 -60.06 11.33 -17.18
C LEU A 635 -59.04 10.33 -16.59
N LYS A 636 -59.38 9.04 -16.55
CA LYS A 636 -58.49 7.99 -16.00
C LYS A 636 -57.08 8.02 -16.63
N SER A 637 -56.98 8.16 -17.94
CA SER A 637 -55.69 8.28 -18.64
C SER A 637 -54.90 9.53 -18.23
N LYS A 638 -55.58 10.65 -17.99
CA LYS A 638 -54.96 11.90 -17.50
C LYS A 638 -54.49 11.80 -16.06
N ALA A 639 -55.24 11.11 -15.19
CA ALA A 639 -54.80 10.81 -13.84
C ALA A 639 -53.58 9.88 -13.83
N GLU A 640 -53.54 8.88 -14.71
CA GLU A 640 -52.37 8.00 -14.91
C GLU A 640 -51.13 8.75 -15.41
N GLU A 641 -51.29 9.64 -16.40
CA GLU A 641 -50.22 10.53 -16.90
C GLU A 641 -49.69 11.45 -15.78
N ALA A 642 -50.58 12.05 -15.01
CA ALA A 642 -50.25 12.92 -13.88
C ALA A 642 -49.50 12.16 -12.77
N LEU A 643 -49.93 10.94 -12.42
CA LEU A 643 -49.23 10.11 -11.44
C LEU A 643 -47.84 9.71 -11.94
N TRP A 644 -47.68 9.39 -13.22
CA TRP A 644 -46.37 9.10 -13.81
C TRP A 644 -45.44 10.31 -13.77
N GLU A 645 -45.96 11.51 -14.04
CA GLU A 645 -45.22 12.77 -13.89
C GLU A 645 -44.78 12.99 -12.44
N LEU A 646 -45.66 12.77 -11.46
CA LEU A 646 -45.34 12.91 -10.04
C LEU A 646 -44.32 11.87 -9.56
N VAL A 647 -44.37 10.63 -10.06
CA VAL A 647 -43.34 9.61 -9.80
C VAL A 647 -42.00 10.04 -10.41
N ALA A 648 -42.01 10.55 -11.64
CA ALA A 648 -40.81 11.06 -12.30
C ALA A 648 -40.21 12.24 -11.53
N HIS A 649 -41.02 13.08 -10.87
CA HIS A 649 -40.55 14.16 -10.01
C HIS A 649 -40.24 13.74 -8.57
N SER A 650 -40.23 12.44 -8.23
CA SER A 650 -39.97 11.93 -6.87
C SER A 650 -40.94 12.48 -5.80
N LEU A 651 -42.21 12.70 -6.17
CA LEU A 651 -43.24 13.28 -5.28
C LEU A 651 -44.27 12.26 -4.80
N VAL A 652 -44.49 11.18 -5.55
CA VAL A 652 -45.53 10.18 -5.28
C VAL A 652 -44.97 8.76 -5.40
N THR A 653 -45.53 7.85 -4.59
CA THR A 653 -45.31 6.40 -4.60
C THR A 653 -46.67 5.67 -4.52
N GLY A 654 -46.65 4.33 -4.56
CA GLY A 654 -47.83 3.50 -4.29
C GLY A 654 -47.54 2.31 -3.36
N ASP A 655 -48.55 1.88 -2.60
CA ASP A 655 -48.49 0.74 -1.69
C ASP A 655 -48.17 -0.58 -2.42
N GLY A 656 -48.45 -0.67 -3.71
CA GLY A 656 -48.17 -1.84 -4.55
C GLY A 656 -47.52 -1.45 -5.87
N ILE A 657 -47.01 -2.43 -6.60
CA ILE A 657 -46.35 -2.22 -7.90
C ILE A 657 -47.29 -2.49 -9.08
N ALA A 658 -48.45 -3.11 -8.86
CA ALA A 658 -49.47 -3.34 -9.88
C ALA A 658 -49.88 -2.04 -10.60
N GLY A 659 -50.04 -0.93 -9.85
CA GLY A 659 -50.31 0.39 -10.41
C GLY A 659 -49.20 0.90 -11.32
N LEU A 660 -47.94 0.72 -10.91
CA LEU A 660 -46.77 1.06 -11.73
C LEU A 660 -46.67 0.20 -13.00
N ARG A 661 -46.94 -1.10 -12.93
CA ARG A 661 -46.96 -1.98 -14.13
C ARG A 661 -47.97 -1.51 -15.17
N VAL A 662 -49.13 -1.03 -14.72
CA VAL A 662 -50.13 -0.41 -15.61
C VAL A 662 -49.51 0.80 -16.30
N LEU A 663 -48.93 1.75 -15.57
CA LEU A 663 -48.30 2.96 -16.13
C LEU A 663 -47.21 2.64 -17.17
N LEU A 664 -46.40 1.60 -16.94
CA LEU A 664 -45.33 1.19 -17.85
C LEU A 664 -45.84 0.52 -19.14
N THR A 665 -47.01 -0.13 -19.12
CA THR A 665 -47.54 -0.91 -20.26
C THR A 665 -48.12 -0.01 -21.38
N PRO A 666 -47.64 -0.08 -22.65
CA PRO A 666 -48.15 0.74 -23.77
C PRO A 666 -49.63 0.54 -24.05
N GLU A 667 -50.38 1.61 -24.35
CA GLU A 667 -51.84 1.54 -24.58
C GLU A 667 -52.23 0.55 -25.69
N VAL A 668 -51.39 0.40 -26.73
CA VAL A 668 -51.59 -0.55 -27.83
C VAL A 668 -51.58 -2.01 -27.34
N LYS A 669 -50.84 -2.31 -26.27
CA LYS A 669 -50.81 -3.63 -25.61
C LYS A 669 -51.89 -3.78 -24.52
N ARG A 670 -52.56 -2.70 -24.11
CA ARG A 670 -53.64 -2.72 -23.10
C ARG A 670 -55.00 -3.16 -23.65
N ARG A 671 -55.16 -3.28 -24.98
CA ARG A 671 -56.42 -3.77 -25.58
C ARG A 671 -56.58 -5.27 -25.30
N PRO A 672 -57.68 -5.72 -24.67
CA PRO A 672 -57.93 -7.15 -24.53
C PRO A 672 -58.15 -7.72 -25.92
N ARG A 673 -57.29 -8.64 -26.36
CA ARG A 673 -57.66 -9.55 -27.45
C ARG A 673 -58.87 -10.33 -26.93
N ARG A 674 -60.06 -10.01 -27.45
CA ARG A 674 -61.24 -10.86 -27.36
C ARG A 674 -60.90 -12.20 -28.02
N SER A 675 -60.29 -13.13 -27.28
CA SER A 675 -60.08 -14.50 -27.73
C SER A 675 -61.31 -15.30 -27.35
N ARG A 676 -62.12 -15.60 -28.35
CA ARG A 676 -63.02 -16.75 -28.33
C ARG A 676 -62.18 -18.02 -28.07
N LEU A 677 -62.81 -18.95 -27.34
CA LEU A 677 -62.49 -20.38 -27.21
C LEU A 677 -61.15 -20.79 -26.54
N ARG A 678 -61.30 -21.32 -25.33
CA ARG A 678 -60.38 -22.31 -24.71
C ARG A 678 -60.29 -23.56 -25.59
N VAL A 679 -59.08 -24.10 -25.74
CA VAL A 679 -58.66 -25.50 -25.55
C VAL A 679 -57.22 -25.60 -26.06
N ILE A 680 -56.26 -25.69 -25.13
CA ILE A 680 -54.96 -26.40 -25.18
C ILE A 680 -54.19 -25.96 -23.91
N SER A 681 -53.93 -26.94 -23.06
CA SER A 681 -53.18 -26.85 -21.81
C SER A 681 -51.70 -26.61 -22.08
N GLY A 682 -51.07 -25.64 -21.40
CA GLY A 682 -49.60 -25.57 -21.33
C GLY A 682 -48.95 -24.22 -21.07
N GLY A 683 -49.63 -23.08 -21.30
CA GLY A 683 -49.05 -21.75 -21.08
C GLY A 683 -49.66 -21.03 -19.89
N ARG A 684 -48.98 -20.98 -18.74
CA ARG A 684 -49.39 -20.12 -17.60
C ARG A 684 -49.14 -18.64 -17.96
N ALA A 685 -50.15 -17.98 -18.51
CA ALA A 685 -50.25 -16.52 -18.49
C ALA A 685 -50.80 -16.08 -17.12
N PRO A 686 -50.15 -15.18 -16.37
CA PRO A 686 -50.72 -14.66 -15.14
C PRO A 686 -51.51 -13.40 -15.47
N ASP A 687 -52.76 -13.55 -15.92
CA ASP A 687 -53.77 -12.49 -15.77
C ASP A 687 -54.42 -12.65 -14.38
N ARG A 688 -53.60 -12.78 -13.33
CA ARG A 688 -54.07 -12.64 -11.95
C ARG A 688 -54.31 -11.15 -11.77
N LEU A 689 -55.57 -10.76 -11.59
CA LEU A 689 -55.95 -9.44 -11.10
C LEU A 689 -55.23 -9.20 -9.77
N MET A 690 -54.08 -8.55 -9.81
CA MET A 690 -53.36 -8.15 -8.61
C MET A 690 -54.07 -6.93 -8.00
N PRO A 691 -54.23 -6.87 -6.67
CA PRO A 691 -54.90 -5.75 -6.03
C PRO A 691 -54.13 -4.46 -6.33
N LEU A 692 -54.83 -3.45 -6.84
CA LEU A 692 -54.25 -2.13 -7.06
C LEU A 692 -54.08 -1.44 -5.70
N GLY A 693 -52.84 -1.14 -5.31
CA GLY A 693 -52.54 -0.38 -4.09
C GLY A 693 -52.97 1.10 -4.16
N ARG A 694 -52.95 1.77 -3.00
CA ARG A 694 -53.18 3.22 -2.91
C ARG A 694 -51.93 3.99 -3.33
N TRP A 695 -52.12 5.20 -3.82
CA TRP A 695 -51.06 6.16 -4.11
C TRP A 695 -50.90 7.13 -2.94
N SER A 696 -49.67 7.46 -2.59
CA SER A 696 -49.34 8.36 -1.48
C SER A 696 -48.17 9.27 -1.82
N LEU A 697 -47.97 10.32 -1.04
CA LEU A 697 -46.81 11.19 -1.17
C LEU A 697 -45.52 10.42 -0.83
N TRP A 698 -44.45 10.66 -1.59
CA TRP A 698 -43.13 10.07 -1.37
C TRP A 698 -42.39 10.85 -0.30
N ARG A 699 -42.62 10.49 0.97
CA ARG A 699 -42.01 11.12 2.13
C ARG A 699 -41.56 10.04 3.12
N ALA A 700 -40.46 10.27 3.81
CA ALA A 700 -40.20 9.55 5.05
C ALA A 700 -41.30 9.98 6.03
N GLN A 701 -42.08 9.02 6.53
CA GLN A 701 -43.04 9.30 7.59
C GLN A 701 -42.26 9.90 8.77
N GLU A 702 -42.74 10.99 9.39
CA GLU A 702 -42.15 11.54 10.61
C GLU A 702 -42.21 10.44 11.68
N ALA A 703 -41.15 9.63 11.76
CA ALA A 703 -40.99 8.70 12.85
C ALA A 703 -40.90 9.55 14.11
N SER A 704 -41.74 9.22 15.08
CA SER A 704 -41.86 9.83 16.41
C SER A 704 -40.62 9.63 17.30
N SER A 705 -39.42 9.57 16.71
CA SER A 705 -38.16 9.29 17.38
C SER A 705 -36.98 9.82 16.56
N GLY A 706 -36.53 11.04 16.85
CA GLY A 706 -35.22 11.60 16.49
C GLY A 706 -34.93 11.78 14.99
N SER A 707 -34.62 13.01 14.57
CA SER A 707 -34.04 13.25 13.23
C SER A 707 -32.74 12.46 13.07
N VAL A 708 -32.65 11.61 12.04
CA VAL A 708 -31.41 10.89 11.69
C VAL A 708 -30.32 11.92 11.35
N THR A 709 -29.15 11.81 11.98
CA THR A 709 -28.07 12.77 11.73
C THR A 709 -27.36 12.48 10.40
N PRO A 710 -26.72 13.48 9.75
CA PRO A 710 -25.95 13.26 8.52
C PRO A 710 -24.87 12.18 8.66
N GLU A 711 -24.24 12.06 9.83
CA GLU A 711 -23.21 11.06 10.11
C GLU A 711 -23.79 9.64 10.11
N GLN A 712 -24.99 9.47 10.69
CA GLN A 712 -25.71 8.19 10.68
C GLN A 712 -26.12 7.79 9.26
N VAL A 713 -26.54 8.76 8.44
CA VAL A 713 -26.82 8.54 7.00
C VAL A 713 -25.55 8.09 6.27
N ASN A 714 -24.44 8.80 6.44
CA ASN A 714 -23.19 8.48 5.77
C ASN A 714 -22.65 7.10 6.17
N GLU A 715 -22.70 6.74 7.46
CA GLU A 715 -22.31 5.39 7.91
C GLU A 715 -23.24 4.30 7.35
N PHE A 716 -24.56 4.54 7.32
CA PHE A 716 -25.52 3.61 6.72
C PHE A 716 -25.22 3.39 5.23
N LEU A 717 -24.99 4.46 4.47
CA LEU A 717 -24.65 4.37 3.05
C LEU A 717 -23.31 3.65 2.82
N ALA A 718 -22.30 3.90 3.66
CA ALA A 718 -21.02 3.19 3.61
C ALA A 718 -21.22 1.67 3.80
N ARG A 719 -22.01 1.28 4.80
CA ARG A 719 -22.36 -0.13 5.04
C ARG A 719 -23.19 -0.72 3.90
N GLN A 720 -24.09 0.05 3.28
CA GLN A 720 -24.86 -0.39 2.11
C GLN A 720 -23.96 -0.67 0.91
N LEU A 721 -22.93 0.15 0.67
CA LEU A 721 -21.94 -0.07 -0.40
C LEU A 721 -21.13 -1.36 -0.16
N LEU A 722 -20.67 -1.58 1.09
CA LEU A 722 -19.99 -2.81 1.48
C LEU A 722 -20.87 -4.04 1.26
N ARG A 723 -22.14 -3.99 1.67
CA ARG A 723 -23.09 -5.08 1.42
C ARG A 723 -23.29 -5.34 -0.08
N ARG A 724 -23.37 -4.28 -0.89
CA ARG A 724 -23.64 -4.38 -2.33
C ARG A 724 -22.47 -4.97 -3.12
N TYR A 725 -21.26 -4.58 -2.76
CA TYR A 725 -20.06 -4.87 -3.56
C TYR A 725 -19.07 -5.81 -2.89
N GLY A 726 -19.16 -6.03 -1.58
CA GLY A 726 -18.20 -6.80 -0.78
C GLY A 726 -16.88 -6.08 -0.57
N VAL A 727 -16.27 -5.59 -1.67
CA VAL A 727 -15.07 -4.75 -1.70
C VAL A 727 -15.44 -3.39 -2.30
N VAL A 728 -15.04 -2.30 -1.65
CA VAL A 728 -15.35 -0.92 -2.06
C VAL A 728 -14.06 -0.14 -2.27
N PHE A 729 -13.99 0.55 -3.41
CA PHE A 729 -12.93 1.48 -3.78
C PHE A 729 -13.50 2.58 -4.68
N ARG A 730 -12.78 3.69 -4.82
CA ARG A 730 -13.28 4.95 -5.41
C ARG A 730 -13.89 4.78 -6.81
N GLU A 731 -13.20 4.11 -7.72
CA GLU A 731 -13.60 3.96 -9.12
C GLU A 731 -14.92 3.17 -9.26
N LEU A 732 -15.21 2.26 -8.33
CA LEU A 732 -16.44 1.46 -8.31
C LEU A 732 -17.69 2.32 -8.16
N LEU A 733 -17.57 3.45 -7.46
CA LEU A 733 -18.68 4.35 -7.16
C LEU A 733 -19.12 5.20 -8.36
N ALA A 734 -18.46 5.09 -9.51
CA ALA A 734 -18.77 5.89 -10.70
C ALA A 734 -20.21 5.73 -11.24
N ARG A 735 -20.90 4.64 -10.87
CA ARG A 735 -22.32 4.39 -11.21
C ARG A 735 -23.30 4.72 -10.09
N GLU A 736 -22.81 4.97 -8.89
CA GLU A 736 -23.67 5.33 -7.78
C GLU A 736 -24.17 6.76 -7.94
N THR A 737 -25.46 6.96 -7.68
CA THR A 737 -26.10 8.28 -7.85
C THR A 737 -26.14 9.06 -6.53
N ARG A 738 -26.12 8.35 -5.39
CA ARG A 738 -26.20 8.94 -4.04
C ARG A 738 -25.14 8.32 -3.11
N THR A 739 -23.92 8.77 -3.29
CA THR A 739 -22.79 8.39 -2.42
C THR A 739 -22.22 9.60 -1.72
N PRO A 740 -21.87 9.48 -0.42
CA PRO A 740 -21.01 10.46 0.23
C PRO A 740 -19.68 10.60 -0.54
N TYR A 741 -18.99 11.70 -0.32
CA TYR A 741 -17.65 11.88 -0.87
C TYR A 741 -16.72 10.75 -0.43
N TRP A 742 -15.79 10.37 -1.31
CA TRP A 742 -14.85 9.28 -1.02
C TRP A 742 -14.04 9.51 0.26
N ARG A 743 -13.71 10.77 0.58
CA ARG A 743 -13.04 11.15 1.82
C ARG A 743 -13.86 10.76 3.07
N THR A 744 -15.13 11.13 3.10
CA THR A 744 -16.06 10.79 4.18
C THR A 744 -16.19 9.27 4.33
N LEU A 745 -16.24 8.54 3.22
CA LEU A 745 -16.28 7.07 3.23
C LEU A 745 -14.99 6.47 3.81
N ILE A 746 -13.81 6.98 3.44
CA ILE A 746 -12.52 6.51 3.99
C ILE A 746 -12.50 6.64 5.52
N GLU A 747 -12.91 7.78 6.06
CA GLU A 747 -12.90 8.00 7.52
C GLU A 747 -13.80 7.00 8.25
N ILE A 748 -14.98 6.72 7.69
CA ILE A 748 -15.91 5.73 8.23
C ILE A 748 -15.29 4.33 8.12
N TYR A 749 -14.74 3.96 6.96
CA TYR A 749 -14.15 2.65 6.76
C TYR A 749 -12.94 2.39 7.67
N ARG A 750 -12.05 3.37 7.86
CA ARG A 750 -10.95 3.28 8.84
C ARG A 750 -11.46 3.07 10.26
N ARG A 751 -12.57 3.71 10.64
CA ARG A 751 -13.21 3.49 11.95
C ARG A 751 -13.77 2.06 12.07
N LEU A 752 -14.40 1.54 11.02
CA LEU A 752 -14.92 0.17 11.00
C LEU A 752 -13.79 -0.88 11.00
N GLU A 753 -12.68 -0.59 10.31
CA GLU A 753 -11.47 -1.41 10.31
C GLU A 753 -10.83 -1.44 11.70
N ALA A 754 -10.68 -0.30 12.36
CA ALA A 754 -10.15 -0.23 13.72
C ALA A 754 -11.00 -1.01 14.74
N ARG A 755 -12.31 -1.20 14.46
CA ARG A 755 -13.20 -2.06 15.24
C ARG A 755 -13.11 -3.54 14.86
N GLY A 756 -12.38 -3.87 13.80
CA GLY A 756 -12.25 -5.23 13.26
C GLY A 756 -13.45 -5.72 12.45
N GLU A 757 -14.38 -4.82 12.08
CA GLU A 757 -15.59 -5.17 11.31
C GLU A 757 -15.26 -5.40 9.82
N ILE A 758 -14.26 -4.70 9.29
CA ILE A 758 -13.83 -4.78 7.89
C ILE A 758 -12.30 -4.86 7.80
N ARG A 759 -11.77 -5.10 6.60
CA ARG A 759 -10.34 -5.13 6.30
C ARG A 759 -10.00 -4.07 5.25
N GLY A 760 -9.02 -3.22 5.53
CA GLY A 760 -8.37 -2.37 4.53
C GLY A 760 -7.24 -3.11 3.83
N GLY A 761 -6.91 -2.67 2.62
CA GLY A 761 -5.76 -3.16 1.87
C GLY A 761 -5.95 -3.04 0.36
N ARG A 762 -5.14 -3.79 -0.39
CA ARG A 762 -5.30 -3.93 -1.85
C ARG A 762 -5.88 -5.28 -2.20
N PHE A 763 -7.17 -5.30 -2.54
CA PHE A 763 -7.87 -6.52 -2.92
C PHE A 763 -7.97 -6.69 -4.44
N VAL A 764 -8.05 -5.60 -5.21
CA VAL A 764 -8.18 -5.61 -6.67
C VAL A 764 -7.05 -4.80 -7.32
N SER A 765 -6.35 -5.41 -8.28
CA SER A 765 -5.24 -4.79 -9.01
C SER A 765 -5.73 -3.88 -10.15
N GLY A 766 -4.90 -2.91 -10.53
CA GLY A 766 -5.22 -1.96 -11.62
C GLY A 766 -6.00 -0.72 -11.18
N PHE A 767 -6.35 -0.60 -9.90
CA PHE A 767 -7.04 0.56 -9.33
C PHE A 767 -6.20 1.24 -8.24
N VAL A 768 -6.28 2.57 -8.17
CA VAL A 768 -5.45 3.40 -7.28
C VAL A 768 -6.29 3.83 -6.08
N GLY A 769 -5.67 3.82 -4.90
CA GLY A 769 -6.30 4.27 -3.65
C GLY A 769 -6.52 3.12 -2.67
N GLU A 770 -7.04 3.48 -1.50
CA GLU A 770 -7.42 2.54 -0.45
C GLU A 770 -8.65 1.72 -0.88
N GLN A 771 -8.69 0.46 -0.47
CA GLN A 771 -9.82 -0.43 -0.72
C GLN A 771 -10.20 -1.09 0.61
N TYR A 772 -11.49 -1.31 0.78
CA TYR A 772 -12.05 -1.86 2.02
C TYR A 772 -12.98 -3.01 1.70
N ALA A 773 -12.86 -4.10 2.45
CA ALA A 773 -13.60 -5.33 2.19
C ALA A 773 -14.22 -5.92 3.46
N LEU A 774 -15.40 -6.52 3.31
CA LEU A 774 -15.97 -7.39 4.34
C LEU A 774 -15.12 -8.68 4.46
N PRO A 775 -14.91 -9.24 5.66
CA PRO A 775 -14.11 -10.46 5.83
C PRO A 775 -14.60 -11.63 4.97
N GLU A 776 -15.92 -11.84 4.92
CA GLU A 776 -16.59 -12.84 4.07
C GLU A 776 -16.36 -12.60 2.56
N ALA A 777 -16.26 -11.34 2.12
CA ALA A 777 -15.96 -11.00 0.74
C ALA A 777 -14.52 -11.38 0.37
N VAL A 778 -13.57 -11.21 1.29
CA VAL A 778 -12.16 -11.59 1.09
C VAL A 778 -12.02 -13.11 0.92
N GLU A 779 -12.74 -13.90 1.71
CA GLU A 779 -12.74 -15.36 1.61
C GLU A 779 -13.31 -15.86 0.27
N LEU A 780 -14.45 -15.29 -0.15
CA LEU A 780 -15.04 -15.63 -1.43
C LEU A 780 -14.15 -15.21 -2.60
N LEU A 781 -13.52 -14.04 -2.51
CA LEU A 781 -12.60 -13.52 -3.54
C LEU A 781 -11.35 -14.42 -3.69
N ARG A 782 -10.81 -14.96 -2.59
CA ARG A 782 -9.76 -16.00 -2.61
C ARG A 782 -10.25 -17.31 -3.27
N THR A 783 -11.48 -17.71 -3.00
CA THR A 783 -12.08 -18.93 -3.57
C THR A 783 -12.28 -18.80 -5.08
N VAL A 784 -12.79 -17.66 -5.55
CA VAL A 784 -12.99 -17.37 -6.98
C VAL A 784 -11.66 -17.35 -7.73
N ARG A 785 -10.60 -16.78 -7.13
CA ARG A 785 -9.25 -16.76 -7.70
C ARG A 785 -8.69 -18.18 -7.91
N ARG A 786 -8.90 -19.08 -6.94
CA ARG A 786 -8.45 -20.48 -7.02
C ARG A 786 -9.26 -21.32 -7.99
N SER A 787 -10.49 -20.92 -8.28
CA SER A 787 -11.40 -21.67 -9.15
C SER A 787 -11.16 -21.36 -10.62
N SER A 788 -11.07 -22.40 -11.46
CA SER A 788 -10.99 -22.23 -12.91
C SER A 788 -12.24 -21.52 -13.45
N PRO A 789 -12.10 -20.58 -14.40
CA PRO A 789 -13.24 -19.87 -14.98
C PRO A 789 -14.12 -20.82 -15.80
N ASP A 790 -15.43 -20.67 -15.66
CA ASP A 790 -16.42 -21.39 -16.46
C ASP A 790 -16.30 -20.97 -17.95
N PRO A 791 -16.24 -21.92 -18.89
CA PRO A 791 -16.19 -21.62 -20.32
C PRO A 791 -17.48 -20.95 -20.84
N GLN A 792 -18.62 -21.10 -20.17
CA GLN A 792 -19.89 -20.55 -20.63
C GLN A 792 -19.98 -19.02 -20.39
N PRO A 793 -20.35 -18.24 -21.42
CA PRO A 793 -20.49 -16.79 -21.26
C PRO A 793 -21.77 -16.44 -20.49
N LEU A 794 -21.65 -15.56 -19.51
CA LEU A 794 -22.75 -15.03 -18.72
C LEU A 794 -23.27 -13.74 -19.35
N ILE A 795 -24.59 -13.63 -19.56
CA ILE A 795 -25.21 -12.46 -20.21
C ILE A 795 -26.00 -11.66 -19.18
N ILE A 796 -25.70 -10.36 -19.07
CA ILE A 796 -26.48 -9.39 -18.28
C ILE A 796 -27.04 -8.27 -19.15
N SER A 797 -28.04 -7.56 -18.64
CA SER A 797 -28.55 -6.34 -19.28
C SER A 797 -27.60 -5.16 -19.05
N SER A 798 -27.58 -4.19 -19.97
CA SER A 798 -26.89 -2.92 -19.77
C SER A 798 -27.47 -2.11 -18.60
N ALA A 799 -28.74 -2.33 -18.25
CA ALA A 799 -29.39 -1.74 -17.09
C ALA A 799 -28.99 -2.37 -15.75
N ASP A 800 -28.29 -3.52 -15.75
CA ASP A 800 -27.85 -4.18 -14.52
C ASP A 800 -26.76 -3.37 -13.80
N PRO A 801 -26.73 -3.33 -12.45
CA PRO A 801 -25.67 -2.67 -11.70
C PRO A 801 -24.27 -3.24 -11.97
N LEU A 802 -24.16 -4.50 -12.41
CA LEU A 802 -22.90 -5.14 -12.80
C LEU A 802 -22.40 -4.73 -14.19
N ASN A 803 -23.08 -3.81 -14.88
CA ASN A 803 -22.53 -3.16 -16.06
C ASN A 803 -21.41 -2.18 -15.65
N LEU A 804 -20.21 -2.73 -15.47
CA LEU A 804 -18.99 -2.02 -15.06
C LEU A 804 -18.00 -1.88 -16.23
N VAL A 805 -18.47 -2.02 -17.48
CA VAL A 805 -17.67 -1.83 -18.69
C VAL A 805 -17.25 -0.37 -18.82
N GLY A 806 -15.95 -0.15 -19.04
CA GLY A 806 -15.35 1.19 -19.05
C GLY A 806 -15.23 1.82 -17.66
N ILE A 807 -15.39 1.01 -16.60
CA ILE A 807 -15.10 1.35 -15.20
C ILE A 807 -14.04 0.38 -14.67
N LEU A 808 -14.37 -0.91 -14.62
CA LEU A 808 -13.46 -1.96 -14.12
C LEU A 808 -12.82 -2.79 -15.22
N THR A 809 -13.48 -2.90 -16.36
CA THR A 809 -12.95 -3.61 -17.52
C THR A 809 -12.71 -2.63 -18.67
N PRO A 810 -11.68 -2.84 -19.50
CA PRO A 810 -11.42 -2.00 -20.67
C PRO A 810 -12.65 -1.92 -21.61
N GLY A 811 -12.84 -0.77 -22.25
CA GLY A 811 -13.93 -0.53 -23.21
C GLY A 811 -14.67 0.79 -23.02
N GLY A 812 -15.51 1.15 -23.98
CA GLY A 812 -16.38 2.34 -23.87
C GLY A 812 -17.53 2.11 -22.89
N ARG A 813 -17.87 3.13 -22.08
CA ARG A 813 -18.96 3.03 -21.11
C ARG A 813 -20.29 2.74 -21.80
N VAL A 814 -20.99 1.70 -21.34
CA VAL A 814 -22.30 1.32 -21.87
C VAL A 814 -23.40 1.98 -21.05
N SER A 815 -24.32 2.71 -21.71
CA SER A 815 -25.44 3.38 -21.06
C SER A 815 -26.42 2.35 -20.43
N PRO A 816 -26.89 2.56 -19.18
CA PRO A 816 -27.95 1.75 -18.59
C PRO A 816 -29.27 1.78 -19.37
N TYR A 817 -29.49 2.84 -20.16
CA TYR A 817 -30.72 3.10 -20.89
C TYR A 817 -30.69 2.59 -22.34
N SER A 818 -29.60 1.93 -22.77
CA SER A 818 -29.44 1.47 -24.17
C SER A 818 -30.25 0.21 -24.52
N ASN A 819 -30.80 -0.48 -23.52
CA ASN A 819 -31.49 -1.78 -23.67
C ASN A 819 -30.65 -2.82 -24.44
N GLN A 820 -29.34 -2.81 -24.21
CA GLN A 820 -28.39 -3.76 -24.78
C GLN A 820 -28.11 -4.89 -23.79
N ALA A 821 -27.57 -6.00 -24.27
CA ALA A 821 -27.04 -7.09 -23.48
C ALA A 821 -25.51 -7.09 -23.56
N ILE A 822 -24.86 -7.51 -22.46
CA ILE A 822 -23.42 -7.62 -22.32
C ILE A 822 -23.11 -9.07 -21.98
N ALA A 823 -22.30 -9.73 -22.82
CA ALA A 823 -21.82 -11.09 -22.57
C ALA A 823 -20.41 -11.04 -21.96
N TYR A 824 -20.25 -11.64 -20.78
CA TYR A 824 -18.97 -11.80 -20.09
C TYR A 824 -18.46 -13.23 -20.20
N ARG A 825 -17.16 -13.41 -20.41
CA ARG A 825 -16.47 -14.69 -20.28
C ARG A 825 -15.30 -14.50 -19.32
N ALA A 826 -15.22 -15.33 -18.29
CA ALA A 826 -14.21 -15.21 -17.24
C ALA A 826 -14.10 -13.77 -16.66
N GLY A 827 -15.20 -13.03 -16.59
CA GLY A 827 -15.23 -11.65 -16.08
C GLY A 827 -14.79 -10.57 -17.07
N VAL A 828 -14.45 -10.93 -18.30
CA VAL A 828 -14.11 -9.96 -19.38
C VAL A 828 -15.31 -9.81 -20.33
N PRO A 829 -15.73 -8.57 -20.67
CA PRO A 829 -16.81 -8.35 -21.63
C PRO A 829 -16.33 -8.73 -23.04
N MET A 830 -17.09 -9.59 -23.71
CA MET A 830 -16.76 -10.08 -25.06
C MET A 830 -17.59 -9.44 -26.17
N GLU A 831 -18.89 -9.26 -25.91
CA GLU A 831 -19.87 -8.85 -26.92
C GLU A 831 -20.91 -7.93 -26.27
N ILE A 832 -21.24 -6.85 -26.96
CA ILE A 832 -22.26 -5.88 -26.54
C ILE A 832 -23.21 -5.64 -27.72
N GLY A 833 -24.52 -5.69 -27.47
CA GLY A 833 -25.52 -5.40 -28.50
C GLY A 833 -26.92 -5.87 -28.12
N PRO A 834 -27.89 -5.83 -29.04
CA PRO A 834 -29.23 -6.36 -28.78
C PRO A 834 -29.17 -7.85 -28.39
N LEU A 835 -29.96 -8.26 -27.40
CA LEU A 835 -29.91 -9.61 -26.81
C LEU A 835 -29.96 -10.74 -27.85
N GLY A 836 -30.84 -10.64 -28.84
CA GLY A 836 -30.95 -11.65 -29.91
C GLY A 836 -29.69 -11.75 -30.76
N ALA A 837 -29.06 -10.63 -31.09
CA ALA A 837 -27.82 -10.59 -31.87
C ALA A 837 -26.64 -11.15 -31.05
N VAL A 838 -26.54 -10.81 -29.77
CA VAL A 838 -25.52 -11.35 -28.87
C VAL A 838 -25.64 -12.88 -28.76
N ARG A 839 -26.85 -13.40 -28.54
CA ARG A 839 -27.10 -14.86 -28.49
C ARG A 839 -26.72 -15.55 -29.80
N SER A 840 -27.12 -14.99 -30.94
CA SER A 840 -26.78 -15.53 -32.26
C SER A 840 -25.27 -15.60 -32.49
N ARG A 841 -24.52 -14.54 -32.15
CA ARG A 841 -23.06 -14.52 -32.33
C ARG A 841 -22.33 -15.48 -31.39
N LEU A 842 -22.82 -15.64 -30.15
CA LEU A 842 -22.27 -16.62 -29.20
C LEU A 842 -22.49 -18.06 -29.68
N GLN A 843 -23.66 -18.37 -30.22
CA GLN A 843 -23.95 -19.69 -30.81
C GLN A 843 -23.07 -19.97 -32.03
N GLN A 844 -22.88 -18.99 -32.93
CA GLN A 844 -21.98 -19.13 -34.08
C GLN A 844 -20.53 -19.39 -33.67
N ARG A 845 -20.03 -18.72 -32.61
CA ARG A 845 -18.68 -18.95 -32.09
C ARG A 845 -18.50 -20.28 -31.37
N GLN A 846 -19.57 -20.86 -30.80
CA GLN A 846 -19.54 -22.22 -30.24
C GLN A 846 -19.60 -23.30 -31.32
N ALA A 847 -20.15 -22.98 -32.50
CA ALA A 847 -20.29 -23.89 -33.63
C ALA A 847 -19.11 -23.85 -34.63
N ALA A 848 -18.17 -22.90 -34.48
CA ALA A 848 -16.95 -22.86 -35.27
C ALA A 848 -16.01 -24.01 -34.84
N PRO A 849 -15.51 -24.85 -35.76
CA PRO A 849 -14.51 -25.85 -35.43
C PRO A 849 -13.25 -25.14 -34.90
N VAL A 850 -12.73 -25.64 -33.79
CA VAL A 850 -11.42 -25.24 -33.27
C VAL A 850 -10.40 -25.80 -34.26
N ASP A 851 -9.83 -24.94 -35.12
CA ASP A 851 -8.67 -25.33 -35.93
C ASP A 851 -7.52 -25.72 -34.97
N PRO A 852 -6.79 -26.82 -35.27
CA PRO A 852 -5.85 -27.46 -34.37
C PRO A 852 -4.66 -26.59 -33.94
#